data_AF-A0A919SMK3-F1
#
_entry.id   AF-A0A919SMK3-F1
#
_cell.length_a   1.000
_cell.length_b   1.000
_cell.length_c   1.000
_cell.angle_alpha   90.00
_cell.angle_beta   90.00
_cell.angle_gamma   90.00
#
_symmetry.space_group_name_H-M   'P 1'
#
loop_
_entity.id
_entity.type
_entity.pdbx_description
1 polymer ?
#
loop_
_entity_poly.entity_id
_entity_poly.type
_entity_poly.pdbx_seq_one_letter_code
_entity_poly.pdbx_strand_id
1 'polypeptide(L)'
;MGVRLIIAAGTAATILLAAPVAAFGAAPPERLGTGTTATLDDPPDDEFPSDPEELPPPPEATILEKEQAGLVVGIPASSWEEYAKGDYQFTVELWRRAIFDSEVRAGAELAIGTYDVETQRCDACTTFIRTNIYAAADRDLKQETTDRKAAFEARYRRQAVADMVDYTFPDASAVGSGDRNFAFSIWEHLRATKPWATRSIAAAATAVTATPDARVEFLTAFGASYFYPDQADHLADIYAGDLEAKAEAERRAKRKHAGIAVGVSFGRPGDEDESWYLVSDSVFLDRLYTRIAGDPFYKLTATEIAIVLFDEGPAQWREFVNQGIHDVALRDEERRRVERYEATRAVVTKIRDEAEKLAYKNRAVAANAALATGKLGPLVTFEQTYDRLPPDASDFAAFYDNGTAASTVWVFGQAGRKAGTVRRVWSAPAGWRTANAQPISGEFDGKAGRDAAALYKVGNFSYRLEVFGNVDAFTGAPRTAWTVLPATATTGYTLQAPVATDLNADGRSDIAVYGTNAAKQPILLTLFANADGTFRQQVATVPAALVAGRVVAGDVTGDRKGDLVTFVQHATKGAQMWLAVGGDSGFAAPVERWSNTGVKLAEAGTPVIGDFDRDNKAEVVIIRKKTATTAGAWLFDNIASGTVSFAEKWASPAAWTFDALSPVATDVNGDARVDLVLMRRDDTAKASVWTVRAKSGGFDPAVQPWTSAKGAWRMANTRIAR
;
A
#
# COMPACT_ATOMS: atom_id res chain seq x y z
N MET A 1 -3.24 -23.37 11.25
CA MET A 1 -4.06 -23.71 10.07
C MET A 1 -4.70 -22.43 9.57
N GLY A 2 -4.15 -21.83 8.51
CA GLY A 2 -4.72 -20.65 7.87
C GLY A 2 -4.83 -20.93 6.38
N VAL A 3 -6.06 -20.96 5.86
CA VAL A 3 -6.31 -21.05 4.42
C VAL A 3 -6.50 -19.63 3.91
N ARG A 4 -5.59 -19.22 3.02
CA ARG A 4 -5.65 -18.03 2.18
C ARG A 4 -6.64 -18.29 1.03
N LEU A 5 -7.48 -17.30 0.72
CA LEU A 5 -8.16 -17.21 -0.57
C LEU A 5 -7.61 -15.98 -1.32
N ILE A 6 -7.27 -16.16 -2.58
CA ILE A 6 -6.60 -15.19 -3.46
C ILE A 6 -7.37 -15.17 -4.80
N ILE A 7 -7.81 -13.95 -5.20
CA ILE A 7 -7.77 -13.34 -6.56
C ILE A 7 -8.75 -13.93 -7.61
N ALA A 8 -9.38 -13.24 -8.57
CA ALA A 8 -9.58 -11.86 -9.10
C ALA A 8 -10.88 -11.96 -9.97
N ALA A 9 -11.53 -10.95 -10.57
CA ALA A 9 -11.16 -9.81 -11.41
C ALA A 9 -12.48 -9.00 -11.63
N GLY A 10 -12.57 -7.76 -12.12
CA GLY A 10 -11.62 -6.88 -12.79
C GLY A 10 -12.26 -5.51 -13.12
N THR A 11 -11.37 -4.55 -13.42
CA THR A 11 -11.43 -3.41 -14.36
C THR A 11 -12.72 -2.61 -14.62
N ALA A 12 -12.70 -1.37 -14.12
CA ALA A 12 -12.94 -0.06 -14.78
C ALA A 12 -13.78 0.05 -16.07
N ALA A 13 -14.77 0.97 -16.10
CA ALA A 13 -14.65 2.28 -16.76
C ALA A 13 -16.00 3.05 -16.79
N THR A 14 -15.85 4.36 -16.67
CA THR A 14 -16.81 5.47 -16.59
C THR A 14 -17.62 5.70 -17.87
N ILE A 15 -18.89 6.09 -17.76
CA ILE A 15 -19.62 6.86 -18.79
C ILE A 15 -20.41 7.98 -18.11
N LEU A 16 -20.19 9.21 -18.60
CA LEU A 16 -20.89 10.46 -18.28
C LEU A 16 -21.55 10.98 -19.56
N LEU A 17 -22.51 11.91 -19.41
CA LEU A 17 -23.28 12.68 -20.41
C LEU A 17 -24.63 12.05 -20.76
N ALA A 18 -25.73 12.78 -20.98
CA ALA A 18 -26.15 14.17 -20.79
C ALA A 18 -27.63 14.19 -21.21
N ALA A 19 -28.47 15.04 -20.62
CA ALA A 19 -29.81 15.32 -21.15
C ALA A 19 -29.73 16.20 -22.42
N PRO A 20 -30.70 16.09 -23.34
CA PRO A 20 -31.50 17.29 -23.60
C PRO A 20 -33.01 17.04 -23.86
N VAL A 21 -33.72 18.16 -23.71
CA VAL A 21 -35.15 18.46 -23.87
C VAL A 21 -35.58 18.45 -25.34
N ALA A 22 -36.81 17.97 -25.66
CA ALA A 22 -37.72 18.58 -26.65
C ALA A 22 -39.13 17.93 -26.63
N ALA A 23 -40.12 18.79 -26.84
CA ALA A 23 -41.57 18.61 -26.67
C ALA A 23 -42.31 17.94 -27.84
N PHE A 24 -43.50 17.37 -27.57
CA PHE A 24 -44.74 17.26 -28.38
C PHE A 24 -45.76 16.58 -27.43
N GLY A 25 -46.99 17.05 -27.13
CA GLY A 25 -47.99 17.72 -27.94
C GLY A 25 -49.04 16.70 -28.41
N ALA A 26 -50.03 16.33 -27.59
CA ALA A 26 -51.28 15.66 -28.05
C ALA A 26 -52.39 15.70 -26.98
N ALA A 27 -53.63 15.81 -27.49
CA ALA A 27 -54.88 16.30 -26.91
C ALA A 27 -55.71 15.26 -26.10
N PRO A 28 -56.80 15.68 -25.40
CA PRO A 28 -57.68 14.82 -24.61
C PRO A 28 -58.89 14.28 -25.42
N PRO A 29 -59.52 13.16 -25.03
CA PRO A 29 -60.88 12.81 -25.47
C PRO A 29 -61.90 13.17 -24.35
N GLU A 30 -62.80 14.12 -24.59
CA GLU A 30 -64.12 14.01 -25.23
C GLU A 30 -65.27 13.68 -24.25
N ARG A 31 -66.14 14.67 -24.11
CA ARG A 31 -67.43 14.64 -23.42
C ARG A 31 -68.54 14.48 -24.46
N LEU A 32 -69.45 13.55 -24.16
CA LEU A 32 -70.90 13.60 -24.37
C LEU A 32 -71.41 13.79 -25.81
N GLY A 33 -71.86 12.66 -26.38
CA GLY A 33 -72.74 12.62 -27.54
C GLY A 33 -74.16 13.08 -27.21
N THR A 34 -74.69 13.92 -28.11
CA THR A 34 -76.08 14.36 -28.21
C THR A 34 -76.85 13.47 -29.19
N GLY A 35 -78.10 13.17 -28.84
CA GLY A 35 -79.12 12.56 -29.71
C GLY A 35 -80.11 11.80 -28.83
N THR A 36 -81.43 11.97 -28.88
CA THR A 36 -82.32 12.61 -29.86
C THR A 36 -83.66 12.80 -29.16
N THR A 37 -84.25 13.98 -29.24
CA THR A 37 -85.64 14.27 -28.90
C THR A 37 -86.55 13.64 -29.95
N ALA A 38 -87.41 12.70 -29.54
CA ALA A 38 -88.55 12.26 -30.32
C ALA A 38 -89.81 12.98 -29.82
N THR A 39 -90.61 13.37 -30.80
CA THR A 39 -91.74 14.28 -30.81
C THR A 39 -92.94 13.82 -29.98
N LEU A 40 -93.61 14.82 -29.40
CA LEU A 40 -95.00 14.80 -28.94
C LEU A 40 -95.93 14.51 -30.12
N ASP A 41 -96.79 13.50 -30.00
CA ASP A 41 -98.05 13.43 -30.73
C ASP A 41 -99.15 13.79 -29.73
N ASP A 42 -99.82 14.92 -29.96
CA ASP A 42 -101.07 15.30 -29.31
C ASP A 42 -102.21 14.37 -29.77
N PRO A 43 -103.22 14.12 -28.93
CA PRO A 43 -104.30 13.16 -29.18
C PRO A 43 -105.30 13.68 -30.23
N PRO A 44 -106.09 12.80 -30.86
CA PRO A 44 -107.19 13.24 -31.71
C PRO A 44 -108.33 13.82 -30.86
N ASP A 45 -108.81 14.99 -31.29
CA ASP A 45 -110.04 15.66 -30.83
C ASP A 45 -111.27 14.77 -31.12
N ASP A 46 -111.83 14.17 -30.06
CA ASP A 46 -113.23 13.76 -30.04
C ASP A 46 -114.03 14.86 -29.31
N GLU A 47 -114.77 15.66 -30.08
CA GLU A 47 -115.78 16.61 -29.59
C GLU A 47 -116.91 15.89 -28.84
N PHE A 48 -117.03 16.05 -27.51
CA PHE A 48 -118.25 15.74 -26.74
C PHE A 48 -118.25 16.54 -25.40
N PRO A 49 -119.42 16.86 -24.81
CA PRO A 49 -119.94 18.22 -24.67
C PRO A 49 -119.47 19.00 -23.44
N SER A 50 -119.60 20.33 -23.55
CA SER A 50 -119.20 21.38 -22.61
C SER A 50 -120.12 21.54 -21.38
N ASP A 51 -120.24 20.51 -20.53
CA ASP A 51 -120.84 20.63 -19.19
C ASP A 51 -120.35 19.51 -18.22
N PRO A 52 -119.61 19.79 -17.12
CA PRO A 52 -119.03 18.76 -16.24
C PRO A 52 -120.01 18.07 -15.26
N GLU A 53 -121.29 18.44 -15.25
CA GLU A 53 -122.26 17.91 -14.27
C GLU A 53 -123.08 16.69 -14.73
N GLU A 54 -122.79 16.09 -15.89
CA GLU A 54 -123.55 14.92 -16.39
C GLU A 54 -122.71 13.72 -16.88
N LEU A 55 -121.49 13.52 -16.35
CA LEU A 55 -120.75 12.24 -16.50
C LEU A 55 -121.05 11.29 -15.32
N PRO A 56 -121.42 10.02 -15.56
CA PRO A 56 -121.71 9.08 -14.48
C PRO A 56 -120.43 8.82 -13.65
N PRO A 57 -120.52 8.86 -12.31
CA PRO A 57 -119.34 8.81 -11.45
C PRO A 57 -118.62 7.44 -11.56
N PRO A 58 -117.27 7.41 -11.48
CA PRO A 58 -116.47 6.23 -11.83
C PRO A 58 -116.87 4.99 -11.02
N PRO A 59 -116.78 3.76 -11.58
CA PRO A 59 -116.99 2.55 -10.80
C PRO A 59 -115.87 2.39 -9.77
N GLU A 60 -116.22 1.80 -8.62
CA GLU A 60 -115.26 1.43 -7.57
C GLU A 60 -114.07 0.65 -8.15
N ALA A 61 -112.92 0.74 -7.47
CA ALA A 61 -111.72 -0.02 -7.78
C ALA A 61 -112.04 -1.52 -7.74
N THR A 62 -111.58 -2.21 -8.78
CA THR A 62 -111.73 -3.66 -8.90
C THR A 62 -110.96 -4.36 -7.78
N ILE A 63 -111.34 -5.60 -7.48
CA ILE A 63 -110.65 -6.42 -6.48
C ILE A 63 -109.14 -6.53 -6.80
N LEU A 64 -108.77 -6.66 -8.08
CA LEU A 64 -107.37 -6.73 -8.50
C LEU A 64 -106.60 -5.43 -8.22
N GLU A 65 -107.22 -4.27 -8.46
CA GLU A 65 -106.61 -2.96 -8.16
C GLU A 65 -106.43 -2.77 -6.65
N LYS A 66 -107.39 -3.26 -5.84
CA LYS A 66 -107.28 -3.28 -4.38
C LYS A 66 -106.20 -4.24 -3.90
N GLU A 67 -106.07 -5.43 -4.49
CA GLU A 67 -104.98 -6.36 -4.18
C GLU A 67 -103.61 -5.73 -4.43
N GLN A 68 -103.44 -5.07 -5.58
CA GLN A 68 -102.18 -4.39 -5.92
C GLN A 68 -101.86 -3.24 -4.96
N ALA A 69 -102.84 -2.42 -4.59
CA ALA A 69 -102.66 -1.33 -3.63
C ALA A 69 -102.38 -1.85 -2.21
N GLY A 70 -103.01 -2.96 -1.83
CA GLY A 70 -102.81 -3.63 -0.55
C GLY A 70 -101.37 -4.09 -0.33
N LEU A 71 -100.68 -4.52 -1.38
CA LEU A 71 -99.27 -4.95 -1.28
C LEU A 71 -98.34 -3.82 -0.81
N VAL A 72 -98.65 -2.55 -1.13
CA VAL A 72 -97.82 -1.40 -0.75
C VAL A 72 -97.68 -1.23 0.75
N VAL A 73 -98.72 -1.60 1.52
CA VAL A 73 -98.72 -1.56 2.99
C VAL A 73 -98.72 -2.97 3.61
N GLY A 74 -98.43 -3.99 2.79
CA GLY A 74 -98.27 -5.37 3.26
C GLY A 74 -99.56 -6.13 3.58
N ILE A 75 -100.70 -5.77 2.97
CA ILE A 75 -101.92 -6.61 3.03
C ILE A 75 -101.69 -7.86 2.16
N PRO A 76 -101.76 -9.07 2.73
CA PRO A 76 -101.55 -10.29 1.97
C PRO A 76 -102.74 -10.62 1.06
N ALA A 77 -102.46 -11.09 -0.17
CA ALA A 77 -103.46 -11.38 -1.21
C ALA A 77 -104.56 -12.39 -0.80
N SER A 78 -104.33 -13.19 0.24
CA SER A 78 -105.32 -14.13 0.79
C SER A 78 -106.47 -13.46 1.55
N SER A 79 -106.38 -12.15 1.84
CA SER A 79 -107.36 -11.40 2.63
C SER A 79 -108.57 -10.96 1.80
N TRP A 80 -109.28 -11.90 1.17
CA TRP A 80 -110.38 -11.60 0.26
C TRP A 80 -111.48 -10.73 0.87
N GLU A 81 -111.73 -10.86 2.19
CA GLU A 81 -112.69 -10.05 2.94
C GLU A 81 -112.30 -8.56 3.01
N GLU A 82 -111.00 -8.25 2.94
CA GLU A 82 -110.49 -6.88 2.92
C GLU A 82 -110.66 -6.27 1.53
N TYR A 83 -110.38 -7.03 0.48
CA TYR A 83 -110.47 -6.55 -0.91
C TYR A 83 -111.90 -6.48 -1.44
N ALA A 84 -112.83 -7.20 -0.83
CA ALA A 84 -114.27 -7.12 -1.12
C ALA A 84 -114.95 -5.89 -0.50
N LYS A 85 -114.24 -5.10 0.32
CA LYS A 85 -114.76 -3.84 0.90
C LYS A 85 -114.90 -2.76 -0.16
N GLY A 86 -115.85 -1.84 0.05
CA GLY A 86 -115.94 -0.62 -0.75
C GLY A 86 -114.69 0.25 -0.63
N ASP A 87 -114.42 1.11 -1.62
CA ASP A 87 -113.12 1.79 -1.79
C ASP A 87 -112.71 2.64 -0.58
N TYR A 88 -113.68 3.28 0.06
CA TYR A 88 -113.46 4.04 1.29
C TYR A 88 -112.97 3.14 2.43
N GLN A 89 -113.68 2.04 2.70
CA GLN A 89 -113.32 1.12 3.77
C GLN A 89 -111.97 0.46 3.50
N PHE A 90 -111.67 0.14 2.24
CA PHE A 90 -110.36 -0.39 1.87
C PHE A 90 -109.24 0.65 2.05
N THR A 91 -109.49 1.92 1.71
CA THR A 91 -108.49 2.99 1.91
C THR A 91 -108.22 3.27 3.40
N VAL A 92 -109.24 3.16 4.26
CA VAL A 92 -109.05 3.18 5.74
C VAL A 92 -108.13 2.06 6.20
N GLU A 93 -108.24 0.87 5.63
CA GLU A 93 -107.33 -0.25 5.95
C GLU A 93 -105.91 -0.01 5.41
N LEU A 94 -105.77 0.65 4.26
CA LEU A 94 -104.46 1.09 3.75
C LEU A 94 -103.80 2.09 4.71
N TRP A 95 -104.55 3.11 5.18
CA TRP A 95 -104.07 4.11 6.12
C TRP A 95 -103.63 3.50 7.47
N ARG A 96 -104.41 2.57 8.02
CA ARG A 96 -104.11 1.92 9.31
C ARG A 96 -102.79 1.17 9.30
N ARG A 97 -102.46 0.54 8.16
CA ARG A 97 -101.28 -0.32 8.01
C ARG A 97 -100.04 0.43 7.51
N ALA A 98 -100.21 1.59 6.89
CA ALA A 98 -99.08 2.42 6.47
C ALA A 98 -98.21 2.87 7.65
N ILE A 99 -96.89 2.90 7.43
CA ILE A 99 -95.87 3.29 8.43
C ILE A 99 -96.20 4.71 8.93
N PHE A 100 -95.99 4.95 10.23
CA PHE A 100 -96.20 6.28 10.82
C PHE A 100 -95.30 7.32 10.14
N ASP A 101 -95.84 8.51 9.87
CA ASP A 101 -95.19 9.61 9.12
C ASP A 101 -94.76 9.28 7.68
N SER A 102 -95.29 8.20 7.09
CA SER A 102 -95.09 7.90 5.66
C SER A 102 -95.99 8.74 4.77
N GLU A 103 -95.50 9.06 3.57
CA GLU A 103 -96.28 9.71 2.52
C GLU A 103 -97.48 8.85 2.11
N VAL A 104 -97.34 7.51 2.13
CA VAL A 104 -98.47 6.58 1.88
C VAL A 104 -99.58 6.78 2.90
N ARG A 105 -99.23 6.95 4.19
CA ARG A 105 -100.21 7.19 5.26
C ARG A 105 -100.86 8.57 5.09
N ALA A 106 -100.07 9.61 4.90
CA ALA A 106 -100.59 10.95 4.69
C ALA A 106 -101.52 11.03 3.46
N GLY A 107 -101.16 10.35 2.37
CA GLY A 107 -101.98 10.28 1.15
C GLY A 107 -103.29 9.52 1.35
N ALA A 108 -103.28 8.42 2.10
CA ALA A 108 -104.49 7.66 2.43
C ALA A 108 -105.44 8.47 3.32
N GLU A 109 -104.89 9.21 4.30
CA GLU A 109 -105.65 10.10 5.19
C GLU A 109 -106.37 11.20 4.41
N LEU A 110 -105.65 11.81 3.47
CA LEU A 110 -106.20 12.85 2.60
C LEU A 110 -107.34 12.31 1.73
N ALA A 111 -107.21 11.09 1.21
CA ALA A 111 -108.23 10.45 0.38
C ALA A 111 -109.51 10.10 1.18
N ILE A 112 -109.36 9.50 2.36
CA ILE A 112 -110.46 9.14 3.27
C ILE A 112 -111.28 10.38 3.66
N GLY A 113 -110.62 11.52 3.86
CA GLY A 113 -111.27 12.79 4.22
C GLY A 113 -112.28 13.31 3.21
N THR A 114 -112.37 12.72 2.01
CA THR A 114 -113.28 13.14 0.93
C THR A 114 -114.54 12.27 0.78
N TYR A 115 -114.79 11.34 1.72
CA TYR A 115 -115.96 10.47 1.68
C TYR A 115 -117.27 11.26 1.80
N ASP A 116 -118.15 11.08 0.82
CA ASP A 116 -119.49 11.66 0.82
C ASP A 116 -120.49 10.71 1.50
N VAL A 117 -121.08 11.18 2.59
CA VAL A 117 -122.04 10.43 3.40
C VAL A 117 -123.43 10.35 2.78
N GLU A 118 -123.80 11.29 1.91
CA GLU A 118 -125.12 11.31 1.26
C GLU A 118 -125.17 10.32 0.08
N THR A 119 -124.09 10.22 -0.67
CA THR A 119 -123.97 9.29 -1.81
C THR A 119 -123.25 7.98 -1.49
N GLN A 120 -122.71 7.84 -0.27
CA GLN A 120 -121.91 6.70 0.19
C GLN A 120 -120.71 6.36 -0.72
N ARG A 121 -120.05 7.39 -1.29
CA ARG A 121 -118.95 7.22 -2.25
C ARG A 121 -117.69 7.99 -1.85
N CYS A 122 -116.55 7.53 -2.36
CA CYS A 122 -115.27 8.23 -2.25
C CYS A 122 -114.42 8.06 -3.51
N ASP A 123 -114.52 9.01 -4.42
CA ASP A 123 -113.81 8.97 -5.70
C ASP A 123 -112.29 9.22 -5.51
N ALA A 124 -111.90 10.01 -4.50
CA ALA A 124 -110.48 10.18 -4.18
C ALA A 124 -109.87 8.92 -3.55
N CYS A 125 -110.66 8.10 -2.83
CA CYS A 125 -110.25 6.79 -2.35
C CYS A 125 -110.00 5.84 -3.52
N THR A 126 -110.91 5.83 -4.50
CA THR A 126 -110.77 5.08 -5.76
C THR A 126 -109.49 5.47 -6.50
N THR A 127 -109.25 6.78 -6.62
CA THR A 127 -108.04 7.33 -7.26
C THR A 127 -106.78 6.99 -6.45
N PHE A 128 -106.85 7.05 -5.12
CA PHE A 128 -105.72 6.72 -4.25
C PHE A 128 -105.31 5.25 -4.37
N ILE A 129 -106.27 4.34 -4.40
CA ILE A 129 -106.07 2.90 -4.62
C ILE A 129 -105.44 2.65 -6.00
N ARG A 130 -105.96 3.29 -7.05
CA ARG A 130 -105.49 3.05 -8.43
C ARG A 130 -104.13 3.64 -8.75
N THR A 131 -103.80 4.81 -8.20
CA THR A 131 -102.62 5.56 -8.66
C THR A 131 -101.78 6.16 -7.53
N ASN A 132 -102.38 6.88 -6.59
CA ASN A 132 -101.59 7.76 -5.70
C ASN A 132 -100.79 6.99 -4.65
N ILE A 133 -101.27 5.82 -4.21
CA ILE A 133 -100.57 4.98 -3.23
C ILE A 133 -99.17 4.57 -3.71
N TYR A 134 -99.01 4.28 -5.01
CA TYR A 134 -97.72 3.86 -5.57
C TYR A 134 -96.71 5.02 -5.65
N ALA A 135 -97.19 6.22 -6.02
CA ALA A 135 -96.34 7.40 -6.09
C ALA A 135 -95.87 7.87 -4.71
N ALA A 136 -96.71 7.69 -3.68
CA ALA A 136 -96.34 7.97 -2.30
C ALA A 136 -95.28 6.98 -1.78
N ALA A 137 -95.43 5.68 -2.06
CA ALA A 137 -94.48 4.66 -1.65
C ALA A 137 -93.08 4.80 -2.28
N ASP A 138 -92.99 5.24 -3.53
CA ASP A 138 -91.71 5.50 -4.19
C ASP A 138 -90.93 6.66 -3.54
N ARG A 139 -91.64 7.68 -3.02
CA ARG A 139 -91.00 8.79 -2.28
C ARG A 139 -90.50 8.35 -0.91
N ASP A 140 -91.30 7.57 -0.18
CA ASP A 140 -90.90 7.00 1.12
C ASP A 140 -89.60 6.17 0.99
N LEU A 141 -89.49 5.34 -0.06
CA LEU A 141 -88.30 4.52 -0.32
C LEU A 141 -87.05 5.37 -0.66
N LYS A 142 -87.22 6.45 -1.44
CA LYS A 142 -86.12 7.39 -1.77
C LYS A 142 -85.60 8.14 -0.54
N GLN A 143 -86.47 8.49 0.39
CA GLN A 143 -86.06 9.14 1.63
C GLN A 143 -85.26 8.17 2.52
N GLU A 144 -85.76 6.96 2.73
CA GLU A 144 -85.09 5.95 3.56
C GLU A 144 -83.69 5.57 3.02
N THR A 145 -83.54 5.46 1.69
CA THR A 145 -82.23 5.19 1.07
C THR A 145 -81.24 6.34 1.24
N THR A 146 -81.72 7.59 1.22
CA THR A 146 -80.89 8.79 1.41
C THR A 146 -80.38 8.89 2.85
N ASP A 147 -81.26 8.66 3.84
CA ASP A 147 -80.90 8.71 5.27
C ASP A 147 -79.91 7.61 5.65
N ARG A 148 -80.06 6.40 5.08
CA ARG A 148 -79.13 5.29 5.28
C ARG A 148 -77.74 5.59 4.71
N LYS A 149 -77.67 6.23 3.54
CA LYS A 149 -76.41 6.63 2.91
C LYS A 149 -75.68 7.70 3.72
N ALA A 150 -76.39 8.72 4.19
CA ALA A 150 -75.83 9.76 5.04
C ALA A 150 -75.26 9.21 6.36
N ALA A 151 -75.98 8.27 6.99
CA ALA A 151 -75.52 7.61 8.22
C ALA A 151 -74.29 6.70 8.01
N PHE A 152 -74.13 6.10 6.82
CA PHE A 152 -72.95 5.33 6.46
C PHE A 152 -71.73 6.25 6.25
N GLU A 153 -71.90 7.33 5.49
CA GLU A 153 -70.82 8.29 5.20
C GLU A 153 -70.29 8.99 6.46
N ALA A 154 -71.17 9.33 7.41
CA ALA A 154 -70.77 9.91 8.69
C ALA A 154 -69.92 8.94 9.54
N ARG A 155 -70.25 7.64 9.56
CA ARG A 155 -69.45 6.62 10.25
C ARG A 155 -68.09 6.43 9.59
N TYR A 156 -68.06 6.41 8.25
CA TYR A 156 -66.82 6.26 7.49
C TYR A 156 -65.82 7.38 7.76
N ARG A 157 -66.28 8.65 7.76
CA ARG A 157 -65.40 9.81 8.05
C ARG A 157 -64.79 9.74 9.46
N ARG A 158 -65.57 9.35 10.46
CA ARG A 158 -65.06 9.19 11.83
C ARG A 158 -64.03 8.08 11.92
N GLN A 159 -64.30 6.93 11.31
CA GLN A 159 -63.35 5.82 11.29
C GLN A 159 -62.04 6.25 10.62
N ALA A 160 -62.10 6.95 9.49
CA ALA A 160 -60.91 7.43 8.80
C ALA A 160 -60.03 8.35 9.67
N VAL A 161 -60.63 9.28 10.42
CA VAL A 161 -59.91 10.15 11.36
C VAL A 161 -59.35 9.36 12.54
N ALA A 162 -60.11 8.40 13.07
CA ALA A 162 -59.67 7.56 14.17
C ALA A 162 -58.43 6.74 13.80
N ASP A 163 -58.45 6.12 12.61
CA ASP A 163 -57.33 5.32 12.10
C ASP A 163 -56.07 6.18 11.89
N MET A 164 -56.21 7.42 11.41
CA MET A 164 -55.07 8.33 11.24
C MET A 164 -54.32 8.61 12.54
N VAL A 165 -55.04 8.70 13.66
CA VAL A 165 -54.47 9.10 14.95
C VAL A 165 -54.28 7.94 15.92
N ASP A 166 -54.48 6.70 15.46
CA ASP A 166 -54.48 5.49 16.28
C ASP A 166 -55.52 5.51 17.43
N TYR A 167 -56.68 6.14 17.20
CA TYR A 167 -57.76 6.16 18.17
C TYR A 167 -58.62 4.91 18.06
N THR A 168 -58.77 4.18 19.16
CA THR A 168 -59.64 3.00 19.24
C THR A 168 -60.97 3.38 19.88
N PHE A 169 -62.09 3.07 19.20
CA PHE A 169 -63.42 3.30 19.74
C PHE A 169 -63.70 2.38 20.95
N PRO A 170 -64.29 2.90 22.03
CA PRO A 170 -64.57 2.10 23.22
C PRO A 170 -65.66 1.02 23.01
N ASP A 171 -66.59 1.24 22.07
CA ASP A 171 -67.59 0.25 21.65
C ASP A 171 -68.14 0.55 20.25
N ALA A 172 -68.92 -0.38 19.69
CA ALA A 172 -69.50 -0.26 18.34
C ALA A 172 -70.57 0.85 18.23
N SER A 173 -71.16 1.29 19.35
CA SER A 173 -72.13 2.40 19.38
C SER A 173 -71.45 3.77 19.34
N ALA A 174 -70.21 3.86 19.81
CA ALA A 174 -69.41 5.09 19.85
C ALA A 174 -69.06 5.62 18.45
N VAL A 175 -68.95 4.75 17.43
CA VAL A 175 -68.81 5.16 16.02
C VAL A 175 -70.04 5.95 15.54
N GLY A 176 -71.20 5.71 16.15
CA GLY A 176 -72.46 6.42 15.93
C GLY A 176 -72.70 7.66 16.80
N SER A 177 -71.80 8.00 17.73
CA SER A 177 -72.00 8.99 18.80
C SER A 177 -72.18 10.47 18.40
N GLY A 178 -72.22 10.76 17.08
CA GLY A 178 -72.32 12.11 16.53
C GLY A 178 -70.96 12.81 16.40
N ASP A 179 -70.80 13.65 15.38
CA ASP A 179 -69.50 14.25 15.01
C ASP A 179 -68.89 15.09 16.14
N ARG A 180 -69.73 15.69 17.00
CA ARG A 180 -69.28 16.53 18.12
C ARG A 180 -68.57 15.73 19.20
N ASN A 181 -69.16 14.61 19.62
CA ASN A 181 -68.59 13.75 20.65
C ASN A 181 -67.30 13.10 20.13
N PHE A 182 -67.30 12.69 18.86
CA PHE A 182 -66.11 12.16 18.22
C PHE A 182 -64.97 13.19 18.13
N ALA A 183 -65.26 14.44 17.72
CA ALA A 183 -64.24 15.50 17.73
C ALA A 183 -63.64 15.75 19.12
N PHE A 184 -64.45 15.64 20.17
CA PHE A 184 -63.98 15.74 21.56
C PHE A 184 -63.06 14.58 21.94
N SER A 185 -63.42 13.34 21.57
CA SER A 185 -62.59 12.16 21.82
C SER A 185 -61.23 12.24 21.11
N ILE A 186 -61.20 12.74 19.88
CA ILE A 186 -59.96 12.94 19.12
C ILE A 186 -59.10 14.04 19.78
N TRP A 187 -59.71 15.12 20.24
CA TRP A 187 -59.01 16.18 20.97
C TRP A 187 -58.33 15.66 22.25
N GLU A 188 -59.02 14.87 23.06
CA GLU A 188 -58.44 14.28 24.28
C GLU A 188 -57.32 13.29 23.96
N HIS A 189 -57.53 12.40 22.99
CA HIS A 189 -56.56 11.39 22.59
C HIS A 189 -55.25 12.00 22.10
N LEU A 190 -55.32 13.00 21.22
CA LEU A 190 -54.14 13.65 20.67
C LEU A 190 -53.32 14.37 21.75
N ARG A 191 -53.98 15.03 22.71
CA ARG A 191 -53.27 15.69 23.83
C ARG A 191 -52.54 14.69 24.72
N ALA A 192 -53.09 13.50 24.91
CA ALA A 192 -52.50 12.47 25.75
C ALA A 192 -51.36 11.70 25.03
N THR A 193 -51.53 11.40 23.75
CA THR A 193 -50.66 10.45 23.03
C THR A 193 -49.73 11.11 22.01
N LYS A 194 -50.10 12.26 21.46
CA LYS A 194 -49.38 12.96 20.39
C LYS A 194 -49.35 14.47 20.65
N PRO A 195 -48.72 14.93 21.76
CA PRO A 195 -48.69 16.35 22.12
C PRO A 195 -47.98 17.25 21.10
N TRP A 196 -47.16 16.65 20.21
CA TRP A 196 -46.54 17.32 19.06
C TRP A 196 -47.54 17.71 17.96
N ALA A 197 -48.74 17.11 17.92
CA ALA A 197 -49.76 17.36 16.90
C ALA A 197 -50.56 18.65 17.18
N THR A 198 -49.86 19.78 17.29
CA THR A 198 -50.40 21.04 17.80
C THR A 198 -51.53 21.60 16.94
N ARG A 199 -51.44 21.52 15.61
CA ARG A 199 -52.51 21.98 14.69
C ARG A 199 -53.73 21.07 14.79
N SER A 200 -53.50 19.76 14.86
CA SER A 200 -54.54 18.73 14.94
C SER A 200 -55.32 18.83 16.26
N ILE A 201 -54.64 19.09 17.37
CA ILE A 201 -55.25 19.36 18.68
C ILE A 201 -56.09 20.63 18.63
N ALA A 202 -55.56 21.72 18.06
CA ALA A 202 -56.30 22.98 17.93
C ALA A 202 -57.56 22.81 17.07
N ALA A 203 -57.44 22.14 15.92
CA ALA A 203 -58.55 21.90 15.00
C ALA A 203 -59.65 21.02 15.63
N ALA A 204 -59.26 19.96 16.35
CA ALA A 204 -60.21 19.10 17.06
C ALA A 204 -60.95 19.87 18.16
N ALA A 205 -60.26 20.75 18.91
CA ALA A 205 -60.89 21.62 19.91
C ALA A 205 -61.93 22.56 19.29
N THR A 206 -61.62 23.16 18.14
CA THR A 206 -62.55 24.03 17.40
C THR A 206 -63.77 23.25 16.89
N ALA A 207 -63.59 22.02 16.41
CA ALA A 207 -64.68 21.19 15.90
C ALA A 207 -65.73 20.80 16.98
N VAL A 208 -65.33 20.74 18.26
CA VAL A 208 -66.26 20.46 19.38
C VAL A 208 -67.36 21.51 19.51
N THR A 209 -67.07 22.78 19.20
CA THR A 209 -68.00 23.90 19.32
C THR A 209 -68.56 24.39 17.98
N ALA A 210 -68.14 23.79 16.87
CA ALA A 210 -68.52 24.21 15.52
C ALA A 210 -69.97 23.87 15.12
N THR A 211 -70.41 24.34 13.96
CA THR A 211 -71.69 23.92 13.35
C THR A 211 -71.61 22.47 12.84
N PRO A 212 -72.73 21.78 12.59
CA PRO A 212 -72.72 20.43 12.00
C PRO A 212 -71.91 20.36 10.69
N ASP A 213 -72.11 21.30 9.78
CA ASP A 213 -71.40 21.32 8.48
C ASP A 213 -69.89 21.52 8.66
N ALA A 214 -69.48 22.42 9.56
CA ALA A 214 -68.07 22.64 9.85
C ALA A 214 -67.39 21.43 10.52
N ARG A 215 -68.14 20.60 11.26
CA ARG A 215 -67.62 19.32 11.75
C ARG A 215 -67.41 18.31 10.63
N VAL A 216 -68.32 18.25 9.67
CA VAL A 216 -68.16 17.39 8.49
C VAL A 216 -66.93 17.82 7.69
N GLU A 217 -66.71 19.12 7.53
CA GLU A 217 -65.52 19.67 6.90
C GLU A 217 -64.24 19.30 7.67
N PHE A 218 -64.23 19.51 9.00
CA PHE A 218 -63.11 19.08 9.86
C PHE A 218 -62.78 17.61 9.66
N LEU A 219 -63.77 16.71 9.73
CA LEU A 219 -63.54 15.28 9.57
C LEU A 219 -63.07 14.89 8.18
N THR A 220 -63.51 15.61 7.15
CA THR A 220 -63.13 15.34 5.76
C THR A 220 -61.72 15.85 5.45
N ALA A 221 -61.36 17.00 6.01
CA ALA A 221 -60.06 17.65 5.78
C ALA A 221 -58.98 17.27 6.80
N PHE A 222 -59.34 16.52 7.86
CA PHE A 222 -58.51 16.32 9.06
C PHE A 222 -57.05 15.93 8.75
N GLY A 223 -56.88 14.88 7.93
CA GLY A 223 -55.57 14.39 7.55
C GLY A 223 -54.76 15.43 6.77
N ALA A 224 -55.32 15.92 5.67
CA ALA A 224 -54.61 16.81 4.75
C ALA A 224 -54.30 18.19 5.36
N SER A 225 -55.24 18.76 6.12
CA SER A 225 -55.13 20.13 6.61
C SER A 225 -54.46 20.26 7.97
N TYR A 226 -54.39 19.18 8.77
CA TYR A 226 -53.87 19.26 10.14
C TYR A 226 -52.88 18.14 10.49
N PHE A 227 -53.28 16.87 10.38
CA PHE A 227 -52.49 15.76 10.94
C PHE A 227 -51.22 15.42 10.14
N TYR A 228 -51.28 15.37 8.80
CA TYR A 228 -50.09 15.09 7.99
C TYR A 228 -49.02 16.21 8.08
N PRO A 229 -49.37 17.51 8.07
CA PRO A 229 -48.40 18.57 8.35
C PRO A 229 -47.73 18.46 9.72
N ASP A 230 -48.51 18.19 10.79
CA ASP A 230 -47.95 17.99 12.13
C ASP A 230 -46.99 16.79 12.18
N GLN A 231 -47.33 15.70 11.50
CA GLN A 231 -46.50 14.50 11.44
C GLN A 231 -45.18 14.77 10.69
N ALA A 232 -45.24 15.54 9.60
CA ALA A 232 -44.06 15.90 8.82
C ALA A 232 -43.08 16.75 9.63
N ASP A 233 -43.57 17.75 10.36
CA ASP A 233 -42.73 18.60 11.22
C ASP A 233 -42.09 17.79 12.35
N HIS A 234 -42.87 16.94 13.02
CA HIS A 234 -42.35 16.09 14.09
C HIS A 234 -41.27 15.13 13.62
N LEU A 235 -41.44 14.53 12.43
CA LEU A 235 -40.42 13.69 11.81
C LEU A 235 -39.16 14.48 11.47
N ALA A 236 -39.29 15.70 10.94
CA ALA A 236 -38.14 16.55 10.62
C ALA A 236 -37.31 16.91 11.87
N ASP A 237 -37.96 17.23 12.99
CA ASP A 237 -37.28 17.52 14.27
C ASP A 237 -36.52 16.31 14.82
N ILE A 238 -37.12 15.10 14.75
CA ILE A 238 -36.45 13.85 15.14
C ILE A 238 -35.20 13.63 14.26
N TYR A 239 -35.34 13.76 12.94
CA TYR A 239 -34.21 13.58 12.02
C TYR A 239 -33.09 14.60 12.25
N ALA A 240 -33.40 15.86 12.56
CA ALA A 240 -32.40 16.89 12.84
C ALA A 240 -31.62 16.61 14.13
N GLY A 241 -32.31 16.18 15.19
CA GLY A 241 -31.68 15.78 16.46
C GLY A 241 -30.73 14.58 16.30
N ASP A 242 -31.12 13.58 15.51
CA ASP A 242 -30.28 12.41 15.20
C ASP A 242 -29.02 12.79 14.41
N LEU A 243 -29.12 13.74 13.47
CA LEU A 243 -27.97 14.25 12.71
C LEU A 243 -26.99 15.01 13.59
N GLU A 244 -27.47 15.85 14.51
CA GLU A 244 -26.60 16.59 15.43
C GLU A 244 -25.90 15.67 16.44
N ALA A 245 -26.63 14.68 16.97
CA ALA A 245 -26.05 13.64 17.83
C ALA A 245 -24.96 12.84 17.11
N LYS A 246 -25.20 12.48 15.84
CA LYS A 246 -24.22 11.81 14.99
C LYS A 246 -23.00 12.69 14.71
N ALA A 247 -23.20 13.98 14.38
CA ALA A 247 -22.10 14.91 14.12
C ALA A 247 -21.23 15.17 15.36
N GLU A 248 -21.82 15.18 16.56
CA GLU A 248 -21.06 15.28 17.80
C GLU A 248 -20.34 13.96 18.15
N ALA A 249 -20.95 12.80 17.88
CA ALA A 249 -20.27 11.51 18.01
C ALA A 249 -19.04 11.41 17.07
N GLU A 250 -19.16 11.90 15.84
CA GLU A 250 -18.05 11.99 14.89
C GLU A 250 -16.94 12.94 15.39
N ARG A 251 -17.29 14.12 15.92
CA ARG A 251 -16.32 15.06 16.54
C ARG A 251 -15.57 14.43 17.70
N ARG A 252 -16.26 13.69 18.58
CA ARG A 252 -15.63 12.95 19.69
C ARG A 252 -14.67 11.88 19.17
N ALA A 253 -15.06 11.12 18.15
CA ALA A 253 -14.19 10.12 17.53
C ALA A 253 -12.93 10.75 16.92
N LYS A 254 -13.05 11.94 16.30
CA LYS A 254 -11.91 12.69 15.76
C LYS A 254 -10.94 13.15 16.85
N ARG A 255 -11.43 13.71 17.97
CA ARG A 255 -10.58 14.04 19.13
C ARG A 255 -9.87 12.81 19.70
N LYS A 256 -10.56 11.67 19.81
CA LYS A 256 -9.93 10.40 20.22
C LYS A 256 -8.80 10.02 19.28
N HIS A 257 -9.06 10.03 17.97
CA HIS A 257 -8.08 9.66 16.96
C HIS A 257 -6.84 10.59 17.01
N ALA A 258 -7.08 11.89 17.12
CA ALA A 258 -6.01 12.90 17.24
C ALA A 258 -5.17 12.71 18.51
N GLY A 259 -5.78 12.42 19.65
CA GLY A 259 -5.03 12.16 20.89
C GLY A 259 -4.20 10.86 20.80
N ILE A 260 -4.74 9.81 20.17
CA ILE A 260 -3.99 8.55 19.94
C ILE A 260 -2.74 8.81 19.09
N ALA A 261 -2.83 9.70 18.08
CA ALA A 261 -1.71 10.03 17.21
C ALA A 261 -0.49 10.59 17.97
N VAL A 262 -0.73 11.19 19.14
CA VAL A 262 0.33 11.71 20.02
C VAL A 262 0.46 10.92 21.33
N GLY A 263 0.01 9.66 21.33
CA GLY A 263 0.24 8.72 22.43
C GLY A 263 -0.62 8.96 23.68
N VAL A 264 -1.75 9.67 23.55
CA VAL A 264 -2.76 9.75 24.64
C VAL A 264 -3.49 8.41 24.71
N SER A 265 -3.53 7.84 25.91
CA SER A 265 -4.38 6.69 26.23
C SER A 265 -5.66 7.20 26.87
N PHE A 266 -6.81 6.79 26.33
CA PHE A 266 -8.13 7.21 26.79
C PHE A 266 -8.77 6.24 27.80
N GLY A 267 -8.06 5.20 28.23
CA GLY A 267 -8.62 4.12 29.06
C GLY A 267 -9.12 2.93 28.25
N ARG A 268 -9.80 1.98 28.91
CA ARG A 268 -10.39 0.80 28.27
C ARG A 268 -11.85 1.07 27.89
N PRO A 269 -12.40 0.41 26.84
CA PRO A 269 -13.82 0.53 26.53
C PRO A 269 -14.68 0.19 27.76
N GLY A 270 -15.53 1.14 28.19
CA GLY A 270 -16.35 1.03 29.40
C GLY A 270 -15.84 1.82 30.62
N ASP A 271 -14.54 2.16 30.65
CA ASP A 271 -13.87 2.97 31.70
C ASP A 271 -13.01 4.07 31.03
N GLU A 272 -13.52 4.70 29.98
CA GLU A 272 -12.78 5.72 29.26
C GLU A 272 -12.78 7.05 30.03
N ASP A 273 -11.65 7.76 30.02
CA ASP A 273 -11.56 9.12 30.54
C ASP A 273 -12.21 10.09 29.55
N GLU A 274 -13.53 10.19 29.67
CA GLU A 274 -14.35 10.99 28.77
C GLU A 274 -14.03 12.49 28.83
N SER A 275 -13.33 12.93 29.88
CA SER A 275 -12.95 14.33 30.06
C SER A 275 -12.09 14.83 28.90
N TRP A 276 -11.35 13.95 28.22
CA TRP A 276 -10.50 14.35 27.09
C TRP A 276 -11.29 14.75 25.84
N TYR A 277 -12.40 14.08 25.53
CA TYR A 277 -13.08 14.24 24.24
C TYR A 277 -14.50 14.81 24.36
N LEU A 278 -15.07 14.85 25.57
CA LEU A 278 -16.32 15.56 25.89
C LEU A 278 -16.08 17.04 26.23
N VAL A 279 -15.27 17.72 25.43
CA VAL A 279 -14.91 19.15 25.60
C VAL A 279 -14.89 19.87 24.26
N SER A 280 -14.78 21.20 24.24
CA SER A 280 -14.59 21.94 22.99
C SER A 280 -13.24 21.62 22.34
N ASP A 281 -13.10 21.88 21.03
CA ASP A 281 -11.83 21.66 20.31
C ASP A 281 -10.68 22.48 20.93
N SER A 282 -10.93 23.69 21.40
CA SER A 282 -9.93 24.51 22.11
C SER A 282 -9.46 23.89 23.42
N VAL A 283 -10.38 23.39 24.26
CA VAL A 283 -10.02 22.75 25.54
C VAL A 283 -9.30 21.43 25.28
N PHE A 284 -9.69 20.69 24.24
CA PHE A 284 -8.97 19.50 23.82
C PHE A 284 -7.53 19.83 23.38
N LEU A 285 -7.36 20.83 22.51
CA LEU A 285 -6.05 21.27 22.03
C LEU A 285 -5.15 21.79 23.17
N ASP A 286 -5.70 22.58 24.10
CA ASP A 286 -4.98 23.07 25.29
C ASP A 286 -4.46 21.94 26.18
N ARG A 287 -5.31 20.94 26.45
CA ARG A 287 -4.92 19.74 27.20
C ARG A 287 -3.85 18.94 26.47
N LEU A 288 -4.01 18.80 25.16
CA LEU A 288 -3.06 18.07 24.33
C LEU A 288 -1.69 18.77 24.34
N TYR A 289 -1.67 20.09 24.11
CA TYR A 289 -0.46 20.91 24.18
C TYR A 289 0.23 20.77 25.54
N THR A 290 -0.51 20.96 26.64
CA THR A 290 0.03 20.83 28.00
C THR A 290 0.68 19.46 28.23
N ARG A 291 0.10 18.40 27.65
CA ARG A 291 0.62 17.04 27.77
C ARG A 291 1.93 16.84 26.99
N ILE A 292 2.05 17.40 25.79
CA ILE A 292 3.16 17.09 24.86
C ILE A 292 4.21 18.19 24.73
N ALA A 293 4.00 19.39 25.28
CA ALA A 293 4.89 20.54 25.11
C ALA A 293 6.35 20.29 25.54
N GLY A 294 6.55 19.44 26.56
CA GLY A 294 7.88 19.05 27.03
C GLY A 294 8.42 17.76 26.41
N ASP A 295 7.65 17.07 25.56
CA ASP A 295 8.05 15.77 25.00
C ASP A 295 8.82 15.96 23.69
N PRO A 296 10.12 15.59 23.61
CA PRO A 296 10.89 15.68 22.38
C PRO A 296 10.32 14.82 21.23
N PHE A 297 9.45 13.84 21.52
CA PHE A 297 8.79 13.04 20.49
C PHE A 297 7.82 13.84 19.63
N TYR A 298 7.20 14.88 20.18
CA TYR A 298 6.11 15.63 19.55
C TYR A 298 6.42 17.13 19.40
N LYS A 299 7.69 17.48 19.24
CA LYS A 299 8.18 18.87 19.17
C LYS A 299 7.45 19.71 18.10
N LEU A 300 7.22 19.17 16.91
CA LEU A 300 6.52 19.91 15.84
C LEU A 300 5.03 20.00 16.17
N THR A 301 4.43 18.90 16.62
CA THR A 301 3.01 18.86 16.96
C THR A 301 2.66 19.82 18.10
N ALA A 302 3.49 19.90 19.14
CA ALA A 302 3.32 20.87 20.22
C ALA A 302 3.38 22.32 19.72
N THR A 303 4.32 22.62 18.82
CA THR A 303 4.48 23.95 18.24
C THR A 303 3.26 24.33 17.40
N GLU A 304 2.78 23.42 16.57
CA GLU A 304 1.64 23.67 15.68
C GLU A 304 0.32 23.76 16.46
N ILE A 305 0.13 22.94 17.51
CA ILE A 305 -1.02 23.11 18.42
C ILE A 305 -1.00 24.50 19.04
N ALA A 306 0.15 24.99 19.50
CA ALA A 306 0.24 26.33 20.10
C ALA A 306 -0.18 27.42 19.09
N ILE A 307 0.32 27.36 17.85
CA ILE A 307 -0.05 28.30 16.78
C ILE A 307 -1.58 28.25 16.56
N VAL A 308 -2.12 27.06 16.32
CA VAL A 308 -3.55 26.90 16.04
C VAL A 308 -4.42 27.31 17.25
N LEU A 309 -3.98 27.03 18.48
CA LEU A 309 -4.73 27.34 19.69
C LEU A 309 -4.77 28.85 19.98
N PHE A 310 -3.67 29.57 19.74
CA PHE A 310 -3.53 30.98 20.13
C PHE A 310 -3.81 31.96 18.99
N ASP A 311 -3.53 31.58 17.74
CA ASP A 311 -3.60 32.49 16.59
C ASP A 311 -4.81 32.22 15.66
N GLU A 312 -5.47 31.07 15.81
CA GLU A 312 -6.57 30.64 14.93
C GLU A 312 -7.92 30.51 15.65
N GLY A 313 -8.99 30.27 14.87
CA GLY A 313 -10.37 30.19 15.37
C GLY A 313 -11.01 28.79 15.31
N PRO A 314 -12.29 28.67 15.74
CA PRO A 314 -12.99 27.39 15.86
C PRO A 314 -13.04 26.51 14.61
N ALA A 315 -13.05 27.12 13.41
CA ALA A 315 -13.03 26.38 12.15
C ALA A 315 -11.67 25.68 11.95
N GLN A 316 -10.58 26.40 12.17
CA GLN A 316 -9.22 25.87 12.09
C GLN A 316 -8.92 24.86 13.20
N TRP A 317 -9.39 25.09 14.42
CA TRP A 317 -9.27 24.11 15.51
C TRP A 317 -9.86 22.77 15.11
N ARG A 318 -11.08 22.80 14.54
CA ARG A 318 -11.78 21.59 14.09
C ARG A 318 -11.03 20.89 12.97
N GLU A 319 -10.55 21.63 11.98
CA GLU A 319 -9.79 21.05 10.86
C GLU A 319 -8.47 20.43 11.35
N PHE A 320 -7.80 21.11 12.27
CA PHE A 320 -6.56 20.64 12.85
C PHE A 320 -6.75 19.37 13.70
N VAL A 321 -7.84 19.29 14.47
CA VAL A 321 -8.24 18.06 15.19
C VAL A 321 -8.58 16.93 14.21
N ASN A 322 -9.23 17.23 13.09
CA ASN A 322 -9.65 16.22 12.13
C ASN A 322 -8.48 15.53 11.43
N GLN A 323 -7.44 16.30 11.06
CA GLN A 323 -6.33 15.82 10.24
C GLN A 323 -4.98 16.45 10.60
N GLY A 324 -4.92 17.74 10.91
CA GLY A 324 -3.64 18.45 11.10
C GLY A 324 -2.73 17.86 12.18
N ILE A 325 -3.28 17.39 13.31
CA ILE A 325 -2.50 16.70 14.35
C ILE A 325 -1.84 15.43 13.81
N HIS A 326 -2.55 14.64 13.00
CA HIS A 326 -2.00 13.43 12.39
C HIS A 326 -0.87 13.76 11.43
N ASP A 327 -1.06 14.76 10.58
CA ASP A 327 -0.06 15.18 9.60
C ASP A 327 1.22 15.68 10.29
N VAL A 328 1.10 16.42 11.40
CA VAL A 328 2.26 16.90 12.15
C VAL A 328 2.91 15.77 12.96
N ALA A 329 2.13 14.86 13.55
CA ALA A 329 2.65 13.70 14.29
C ALA A 329 3.45 12.76 13.36
N LEU A 330 3.01 12.56 12.12
CA LEU A 330 3.76 11.83 11.10
C LEU A 330 5.09 12.54 10.74
N ARG A 331 5.09 13.88 10.67
CA ARG A 331 6.33 14.66 10.48
C ARG A 331 7.27 14.55 11.69
N ASP A 332 6.74 14.50 12.91
CA ASP A 332 7.52 14.22 14.12
C ASP A 332 8.16 12.82 14.08
N GLU A 333 7.42 11.81 13.63
CA GLU A 333 7.94 10.45 13.43
C GLU A 333 9.05 10.39 12.38
N GLU A 334 8.83 11.02 11.23
CA GLU A 334 9.82 11.13 10.16
C GLU A 334 11.09 11.82 10.64
N ARG A 335 10.96 12.96 11.32
CA ARG A 335 12.10 13.68 11.91
C ARG A 335 12.92 12.76 12.81
N ARG A 336 12.27 12.09 13.77
CA ARG A 336 12.96 11.18 14.70
C ARG A 336 13.64 10.01 13.98
N ARG A 337 13.03 9.51 12.91
CA ARG A 337 13.63 8.45 12.08
C ARG A 337 14.91 8.95 11.41
N VAL A 338 14.89 10.14 10.82
CA VAL A 338 16.05 10.79 10.20
C VAL A 338 17.13 11.12 11.24
N GLU A 339 16.75 11.73 12.36
CA GLU A 339 17.68 12.06 13.46
C GLU A 339 18.38 10.81 13.98
N ARG A 340 17.64 9.72 14.22
CA ARG A 340 18.22 8.44 14.65
C ARG A 340 19.14 7.86 13.58
N TYR A 341 18.74 7.90 12.32
CA TYR A 341 19.58 7.44 11.20
C TYR A 341 20.89 8.22 11.12
N GLU A 342 20.85 9.55 11.11
CA GLU A 342 22.06 10.38 11.03
C GLU A 342 22.94 10.25 12.27
N ALA A 343 22.35 10.15 13.48
CA ALA A 343 23.09 9.92 14.71
C ALA A 343 23.84 8.58 14.68
N THR A 344 23.15 7.48 14.32
CA THR A 344 23.79 6.17 14.20
C THR A 344 24.82 6.16 13.07
N ARG A 345 24.52 6.77 11.92
CA ARG A 345 25.45 6.90 10.79
C ARG A 345 26.73 7.63 11.20
N ALA A 346 26.63 8.70 11.99
CA ALA A 346 27.78 9.43 12.50
C ALA A 346 28.65 8.57 13.44
N VAL A 347 28.02 7.77 14.31
CA VAL A 347 28.73 6.81 15.18
C VAL A 347 29.46 5.76 14.34
N VAL A 348 28.77 5.12 13.38
CA VAL A 348 29.38 4.12 12.49
C VAL A 348 30.53 4.71 11.67
N THR A 349 30.37 5.94 11.17
CA THR A 349 31.43 6.67 10.45
C THR A 349 32.66 6.87 11.33
N LYS A 350 32.47 7.28 12.60
CA LYS A 350 33.57 7.43 13.54
C LYS A 350 34.28 6.09 13.83
N ILE A 351 33.52 5.01 14.02
CA ILE A 351 34.08 3.67 14.24
C ILE A 351 34.88 3.22 13.02
N ARG A 352 34.37 3.45 11.80
CA ARG A 352 35.09 3.18 10.55
C ARG A 352 36.40 3.95 10.51
N ASP A 353 36.38 5.26 10.70
CA ASP A 353 37.58 6.10 10.58
C ASP A 353 38.65 5.71 11.60
N GLU A 354 38.25 5.37 12.82
CA GLU A 354 39.15 4.84 13.83
C GLU A 354 39.70 3.46 13.45
N ALA A 355 38.86 2.58 12.91
CA ALA A 355 39.28 1.27 12.42
C ALA A 355 40.28 1.37 11.27
N GLU A 356 40.05 2.21 10.26
CA GLU A 356 40.98 2.46 9.15
C GLU A 356 42.30 3.05 9.66
N LYS A 357 42.24 4.02 10.58
CA LYS A 357 43.43 4.63 11.17
C LYS A 357 44.29 3.61 11.92
N LEU A 358 43.66 2.71 12.67
CA LEU A 358 44.30 1.68 13.49
C LEU A 358 44.53 0.35 12.75
N ALA A 359 44.10 0.24 11.49
CA ALA A 359 44.15 -0.96 10.66
C ALA A 359 43.42 -2.17 11.27
N TYR A 360 42.18 -1.96 11.72
CA TYR A 360 41.19 -3.01 11.97
C TYR A 360 40.33 -3.22 10.71
N LYS A 361 40.91 -3.91 9.72
CA LYS A 361 40.35 -4.05 8.37
C LYS A 361 38.93 -4.62 8.37
N ASN A 362 38.68 -5.67 9.15
CA ASN A 362 37.36 -6.30 9.30
C ASN A 362 36.27 -5.31 9.75
N ARG A 363 36.59 -4.43 10.70
CA ARG A 363 35.69 -3.40 11.23
C ARG A 363 35.46 -2.31 10.19
N ALA A 364 36.52 -1.83 9.53
CA ALA A 364 36.41 -0.82 8.48
C ALA A 364 35.53 -1.31 7.31
N VAL A 365 35.78 -2.52 6.80
CA VAL A 365 35.00 -3.13 5.71
C VAL A 365 33.54 -3.33 6.12
N ALA A 366 33.27 -3.86 7.31
CA ALA A 366 31.90 -4.06 7.79
C ALA A 366 31.16 -2.73 8.00
N ALA A 367 31.85 -1.69 8.48
CA ALA A 367 31.27 -0.35 8.62
C ALA A 367 30.93 0.26 7.25
N ASN A 368 31.86 0.15 6.29
CA ASN A 368 31.66 0.60 4.91
C ASN A 368 30.46 -0.10 4.26
N ALA A 369 30.32 -1.42 4.47
CA ALA A 369 29.17 -2.18 4.00
C ALA A 369 27.85 -1.70 4.63
N ALA A 370 27.82 -1.45 5.95
CA ALA A 370 26.64 -0.95 6.64
C ALA A 370 26.24 0.45 6.15
N LEU A 371 27.22 1.36 5.99
CA LEU A 371 27.02 2.73 5.49
C LEU A 371 26.48 2.75 4.06
N ALA A 372 26.98 1.86 3.19
CA ALA A 372 26.54 1.77 1.80
C ALA A 372 25.06 1.40 1.64
N THR A 373 24.46 0.75 2.65
CA THR A 373 23.04 0.35 2.57
C THR A 373 22.06 1.53 2.61
N GLY A 374 22.46 2.68 3.19
CA GLY A 374 21.57 3.82 3.42
C GLY A 374 20.41 3.52 4.38
N LYS A 375 20.50 2.48 5.22
CA LYS A 375 19.41 1.99 6.08
C LYS A 375 19.80 1.95 7.56
N LEU A 376 18.88 2.32 8.45
CA LEU A 376 19.10 2.31 9.90
C LEU A 376 19.38 0.90 10.46
N GLY A 377 18.67 -0.13 9.98
CA GLY A 377 18.82 -1.51 10.49
C GLY A 377 20.27 -2.03 10.44
N PRO A 378 20.92 -2.05 9.26
CA PRO A 378 22.33 -2.45 9.14
C PRO A 378 23.30 -1.63 9.98
N LEU A 379 23.07 -0.31 10.12
CA LEU A 379 23.90 0.55 10.95
C LEU A 379 23.82 0.15 12.43
N VAL A 380 22.61 -0.07 12.94
CA VAL A 380 22.38 -0.54 14.32
C VAL A 380 22.97 -1.93 14.54
N THR A 381 22.80 -2.84 13.59
CA THR A 381 23.40 -4.18 13.66
C THR A 381 24.92 -4.10 13.73
N PHE A 382 25.56 -3.29 12.89
CA PHE A 382 27.00 -3.07 12.95
C PHE A 382 27.42 -2.48 14.31
N GLU A 383 26.78 -1.40 14.75
CA GLU A 383 27.08 -0.75 16.04
C GLU A 383 27.03 -1.73 17.22
N GLN A 384 26.10 -2.69 17.21
CA GLN A 384 25.94 -3.69 18.27
C GLN A 384 26.92 -4.87 18.19
N THR A 385 27.50 -5.14 17.01
CA THR A 385 28.23 -6.40 16.75
C THR A 385 29.67 -6.22 16.29
N TYR A 386 30.12 -4.99 15.96
CA TYR A 386 31.45 -4.76 15.37
C TYR A 386 32.61 -5.27 16.24
N ASP A 387 32.48 -5.26 17.56
CA ASP A 387 33.50 -5.76 18.47
C ASP A 387 33.63 -7.29 18.49
N ARG A 388 32.64 -8.01 17.96
CA ARG A 388 32.59 -9.48 17.89
C ARG A 388 32.88 -10.01 16.50
N LEU A 389 33.27 -9.15 15.55
CA LEU A 389 33.62 -9.57 14.21
C LEU A 389 34.81 -10.56 14.22
N PRO A 390 34.82 -11.56 13.31
CA PRO A 390 35.96 -12.46 13.17
C PRO A 390 37.28 -11.70 12.95
N PRO A 391 38.43 -12.26 13.34
CA PRO A 391 39.73 -11.64 13.10
C PRO A 391 39.97 -11.29 11.62
N ASP A 392 40.82 -10.30 11.37
CA ASP A 392 41.28 -9.97 10.02
C ASP A 392 41.86 -11.20 9.31
N ALA A 393 41.47 -11.39 8.05
CA ALA A 393 42.15 -12.29 7.13
C ALA A 393 43.62 -11.86 6.94
N SER A 394 44.47 -12.77 6.48
CA SER A 394 45.85 -12.42 6.20
C SER A 394 46.00 -11.49 5.00
N ASP A 395 46.98 -10.59 5.09
CA ASP A 395 47.30 -9.58 4.06
C ASP A 395 48.16 -10.17 2.95
N PHE A 396 49.01 -11.17 3.24
CA PHE A 396 49.70 -11.94 2.20
C PHE A 396 50.22 -13.29 2.67
N ALA A 397 50.57 -14.14 1.71
CA ALA A 397 51.16 -15.45 1.94
C ALA A 397 52.58 -15.54 1.38
N ALA A 398 53.41 -16.39 1.98
CA ALA A 398 54.75 -16.71 1.49
C ALA A 398 55.04 -18.20 1.61
N PHE A 399 55.67 -18.74 0.57
CA PHE A 399 56.26 -20.07 0.57
C PHE A 399 57.70 -19.96 1.09
N TYR A 400 58.04 -20.83 2.03
CA TYR A 400 59.33 -20.82 2.73
C TYR A 400 59.88 -22.23 2.87
N ASP A 401 61.19 -22.42 2.67
CA ASP A 401 61.89 -23.68 2.97
C ASP A 401 63.09 -23.36 3.89
N ASN A 402 63.26 -24.11 4.98
CA ASN A 402 64.39 -23.91 5.90
C ASN A 402 65.68 -24.64 5.45
N GLY A 403 65.79 -24.99 4.17
CA GLY A 403 66.92 -25.72 3.61
C GLY A 403 66.77 -27.25 3.70
N THR A 404 65.58 -27.75 3.97
CA THR A 404 65.28 -29.17 4.18
C THR A 404 64.49 -29.81 3.03
N ALA A 405 64.24 -29.08 1.93
CA ALA A 405 63.39 -29.53 0.83
C ALA A 405 61.98 -29.94 1.31
N ALA A 406 61.49 -29.23 2.32
CA ALA A 406 60.13 -29.30 2.84
C ALA A 406 59.58 -27.87 2.90
N SER A 407 58.96 -27.44 1.80
CA SER A 407 58.28 -26.15 1.73
C SER A 407 57.21 -26.01 2.81
N THR A 408 56.99 -24.78 3.25
CA THR A 408 55.95 -24.40 4.20
C THR A 408 55.22 -23.19 3.65
N VAL A 409 53.95 -23.03 3.96
CA VAL A 409 53.19 -21.81 3.66
C VAL A 409 52.98 -21.05 4.95
N TRP A 410 53.32 -19.76 4.89
CA TRP A 410 53.16 -18.81 5.97
C TRP A 410 52.22 -17.71 5.53
N VAL A 411 51.35 -17.28 6.43
CA VAL A 411 50.47 -16.14 6.23
C VAL A 411 50.88 -15.01 7.17
N PHE A 412 50.83 -13.79 6.64
CA PHE A 412 51.12 -12.55 7.33
C PHE A 412 49.83 -11.75 7.39
N GLY A 413 49.32 -11.48 8.58
CA GLY A 413 48.09 -10.73 8.78
C GLY A 413 48.28 -9.55 9.71
N GLN A 414 47.35 -8.61 9.68
CA GLN A 414 47.41 -7.36 10.46
C GLN A 414 48.67 -6.54 10.16
N ALA A 415 49.15 -6.58 8.91
CA ALA A 415 50.33 -5.86 8.44
C ALA A 415 50.16 -4.34 8.55
N GLY A 416 48.93 -3.82 8.53
CA GLY A 416 48.65 -2.40 8.77
C GLY A 416 48.80 -1.96 10.23
N ARG A 417 48.86 -2.90 11.18
CA ARG A 417 48.97 -2.60 12.61
C ARG A 417 50.43 -2.42 13.03
N LYS A 418 50.65 -1.85 14.22
CA LYS A 418 52.00 -1.75 14.81
C LYS A 418 52.64 -3.11 15.11
N ALA A 419 51.82 -4.13 15.36
CA ALA A 419 52.27 -5.49 15.60
C ALA A 419 51.41 -6.43 14.74
N GLY A 420 52.01 -6.93 13.66
CA GLY A 420 51.39 -7.91 12.78
C GLY A 420 51.51 -9.33 13.33
N THR A 421 50.84 -10.25 12.66
CA THR A 421 50.84 -11.68 12.97
C THR A 421 51.48 -12.47 11.84
N VAL A 422 52.23 -13.51 12.20
CA VAL A 422 52.88 -14.41 11.25
C VAL A 422 52.65 -15.84 11.70
N ARG A 423 52.04 -16.65 10.84
CA ARG A 423 51.67 -18.03 11.17
C ARG A 423 52.00 -18.97 10.03
N ARG A 424 52.59 -20.11 10.35
CA ARG A 424 52.69 -21.24 9.43
C ARG A 424 51.34 -21.95 9.36
N VAL A 425 50.76 -22.03 8.17
CA VAL A 425 49.46 -22.67 7.94
C VAL A 425 49.59 -24.04 7.30
N TRP A 426 50.71 -24.32 6.64
CA TRP A 426 50.94 -25.59 5.98
C TRP A 426 52.41 -25.98 5.94
N SER A 427 52.65 -27.29 5.93
CA SER A 427 53.95 -27.92 5.73
C SER A 427 53.82 -28.98 4.65
N ALA A 428 54.72 -28.94 3.69
CA ALA A 428 54.73 -29.86 2.58
C ALA A 428 55.26 -31.24 2.98
N PRO A 429 54.80 -32.31 2.30
CA PRO A 429 55.49 -33.58 2.29
C PRO A 429 56.93 -33.47 1.78
N ALA A 430 57.76 -34.48 2.04
CA ALA A 430 59.14 -34.53 1.55
C ALA A 430 59.20 -34.38 0.01
N GLY A 431 60.17 -33.60 -0.48
CA GLY A 431 60.41 -33.38 -1.91
C GLY A 431 59.82 -32.09 -2.49
N TRP A 432 59.07 -31.33 -1.67
CA TRP A 432 58.62 -29.98 -2.04
C TRP A 432 59.71 -28.94 -1.78
N ARG A 433 60.23 -28.35 -2.86
CA ARG A 433 61.25 -27.32 -2.80
C ARG A 433 60.65 -25.96 -3.13
N THR A 434 60.88 -24.99 -2.27
CA THR A 434 60.38 -23.61 -2.49
C THR A 434 61.00 -22.97 -3.74
N ALA A 435 62.18 -23.43 -4.16
CA ALA A 435 62.80 -23.02 -5.43
C ALA A 435 61.99 -23.41 -6.68
N ASN A 436 61.12 -24.43 -6.57
CA ASN A 436 60.27 -24.89 -7.66
C ASN A 436 58.86 -24.27 -7.62
N ALA A 437 58.52 -23.59 -6.53
CA ALA A 437 57.21 -22.98 -6.34
C ALA A 437 57.23 -21.52 -6.82
N GLN A 438 56.24 -21.17 -7.63
CA GLN A 438 55.94 -19.79 -8.00
C GLN A 438 54.54 -19.45 -7.47
N PRO A 439 54.47 -18.85 -6.27
CA PRO A 439 53.20 -18.62 -5.61
C PRO A 439 52.51 -17.34 -6.08
N ILE A 440 51.19 -17.39 -6.05
CA ILE A 440 50.26 -16.33 -6.45
C ILE A 440 49.07 -16.31 -5.49
N SER A 441 48.48 -15.14 -5.29
CA SER A 441 47.24 -14.97 -4.53
C SER A 441 46.07 -14.75 -5.49
N GLY A 442 44.87 -15.11 -5.06
CA GLY A 442 43.65 -14.90 -5.83
C GLY A 442 42.44 -15.56 -5.18
N GLU A 443 41.30 -15.48 -5.84
CA GLU A 443 40.08 -16.25 -5.55
C GLU A 443 39.97 -17.33 -6.62
N PHE A 444 40.39 -18.58 -6.35
CA PHE A 444 40.55 -19.58 -7.43
C PHE A 444 39.43 -20.60 -7.47
N ASP A 445 38.66 -20.78 -6.39
CA ASP A 445 37.63 -21.80 -6.31
C ASP A 445 36.19 -21.26 -6.11
N GLY A 446 36.04 -19.93 -5.98
CA GLY A 446 34.77 -19.23 -5.87
C GLY A 446 34.11 -19.36 -4.49
N LYS A 447 34.86 -19.78 -3.46
CA LYS A 447 34.34 -19.95 -2.10
C LYS A 447 34.78 -18.81 -1.20
N ALA A 448 34.14 -18.70 -0.05
CA ALA A 448 34.53 -17.69 0.93
C ALA A 448 35.88 -18.02 1.56
N GLY A 449 36.79 -17.04 1.53
CA GLY A 449 38.11 -17.10 2.12
C GLY A 449 39.18 -16.88 1.07
N ARG A 450 40.29 -16.24 1.45
CA ARG A 450 41.37 -15.96 0.50
C ARG A 450 42.05 -17.26 0.06
N ASP A 451 42.22 -17.46 -1.23
CA ASP A 451 43.03 -18.57 -1.74
C ASP A 451 44.48 -18.17 -2.00
N ALA A 452 45.32 -19.20 -2.07
CA ALA A 452 46.66 -19.10 -2.64
C ALA A 452 46.87 -20.25 -3.62
N ALA A 453 47.72 -20.05 -4.62
CA ALA A 453 48.13 -21.13 -5.51
C ALA A 453 49.64 -21.11 -5.74
N ALA A 454 50.19 -22.25 -6.13
CA ALA A 454 51.58 -22.37 -6.57
C ALA A 454 51.65 -23.05 -7.94
N LEU A 455 52.18 -22.34 -8.94
CA LEU A 455 52.66 -22.99 -10.14
C LEU A 455 53.97 -23.70 -9.78
N TYR A 456 53.90 -25.01 -9.69
CA TYR A 456 54.98 -25.84 -9.19
C TYR A 456 55.68 -26.57 -10.33
N LYS A 457 56.99 -26.32 -10.47
CA LYS A 457 57.84 -27.01 -11.45
C LYS A 457 58.21 -28.39 -10.91
N VAL A 458 57.65 -29.44 -11.51
CA VAL A 458 57.92 -30.84 -11.12
C VAL A 458 59.04 -31.48 -11.93
N GLY A 459 59.33 -30.96 -13.13
CA GLY A 459 60.39 -31.48 -13.99
C GLY A 459 60.72 -30.56 -15.15
N ASN A 460 61.48 -31.06 -16.11
CA ASN A 460 61.68 -30.36 -17.38
C ASN A 460 60.36 -30.30 -18.14
N PHE A 461 60.00 -29.11 -18.56
CA PHE A 461 58.77 -28.80 -19.29
C PHE A 461 57.45 -29.20 -18.61
N SER A 462 57.51 -29.52 -17.32
CA SER A 462 56.43 -30.19 -16.59
C SER A 462 56.06 -29.38 -15.36
N TYR A 463 54.78 -29.04 -15.25
CA TYR A 463 54.24 -28.15 -14.22
C TYR A 463 52.92 -28.68 -13.69
N ARG A 464 52.57 -28.27 -12.47
CA ARG A 464 51.23 -28.41 -11.91
C ARG A 464 50.85 -27.17 -11.14
N LEU A 465 49.56 -26.85 -11.12
CA LEU A 465 48.99 -25.78 -10.32
C LEU A 465 48.36 -26.37 -9.08
N GLU A 466 48.85 -25.93 -7.92
CA GLU A 466 48.43 -26.44 -6.61
C GLU A 466 47.69 -25.33 -5.87
N VAL A 467 46.40 -25.53 -5.63
CA VAL A 467 45.50 -24.54 -5.01
C VAL A 467 45.28 -24.86 -3.53
N PHE A 468 45.39 -23.82 -2.72
CA PHE A 468 45.20 -23.79 -1.28
C PHE A 468 43.95 -22.97 -0.99
N GLY A 469 42.79 -23.63 -0.92
CA GLY A 469 41.50 -22.98 -0.67
C GLY A 469 41.40 -22.46 0.77
N ASN A 470 41.02 -21.19 0.96
CA ASN A 470 40.99 -20.52 2.27
C ASN A 470 42.31 -20.69 3.05
N VAL A 471 43.38 -20.04 2.55
CA VAL A 471 44.76 -20.16 3.03
C VAL A 471 44.91 -19.90 4.54
N ASP A 472 44.05 -19.07 5.12
CA ASP A 472 44.06 -18.76 6.54
C ASP A 472 43.60 -19.94 7.42
N ALA A 473 42.61 -20.69 6.97
CA ALA A 473 42.11 -21.87 7.68
C ALA A 473 42.56 -23.19 7.04
N PHE A 474 43.57 -23.14 6.16
CA PHE A 474 43.96 -24.27 5.34
C PHE A 474 44.37 -25.49 6.18
N THR A 475 43.78 -26.64 5.85
CA THR A 475 44.12 -27.94 6.43
C THR A 475 44.18 -28.99 5.33
N GLY A 476 45.02 -30.01 5.51
CA GLY A 476 45.16 -31.10 4.54
C GLY A 476 46.15 -30.83 3.41
N ALA A 477 45.88 -31.38 2.23
CA ALA A 477 46.75 -31.32 1.06
C ALA A 477 46.21 -30.32 0.03
N PRO A 478 47.07 -29.56 -0.68
CA PRO A 478 46.62 -28.69 -1.76
C PRO A 478 45.99 -29.52 -2.87
N ARG A 479 45.04 -28.92 -3.59
CA ARG A 479 44.37 -29.56 -4.71
C ARG A 479 45.14 -29.26 -5.99
N THR A 480 45.54 -30.30 -6.71
CA THR A 480 46.07 -30.14 -8.06
C THR A 480 44.94 -29.76 -9.01
N ALA A 481 44.91 -28.49 -9.42
CA ALA A 481 43.83 -27.91 -10.23
C ALA A 481 44.13 -27.93 -11.73
N TRP A 482 45.41 -28.01 -12.09
CA TRP A 482 45.87 -28.12 -13.48
C TRP A 482 47.22 -28.82 -13.53
N THR A 483 47.50 -29.55 -14.61
CA THR A 483 48.79 -30.22 -14.79
C THR A 483 49.19 -30.29 -16.25
N VAL A 484 50.50 -30.31 -16.47
CA VAL A 484 51.12 -30.67 -17.75
C VAL A 484 52.23 -31.70 -17.47
N LEU A 485 51.90 -33.00 -17.63
CA LEU A 485 52.77 -34.14 -17.28
C LEU A 485 52.64 -35.34 -18.25
N PRO A 486 53.74 -36.07 -18.54
CA PRO A 486 55.07 -35.56 -18.83
C PRO A 486 55.07 -34.91 -20.22
N ALA A 487 55.29 -33.60 -20.27
CA ALA A 487 55.42 -32.95 -21.55
C ALA A 487 56.83 -33.20 -22.12
N THR A 488 56.89 -33.71 -23.34
CA THR A 488 58.16 -33.97 -24.03
C THR A 488 58.79 -32.65 -24.48
N ALA A 489 60.06 -32.68 -24.91
CA ALA A 489 60.70 -31.53 -25.57
C ALA A 489 59.91 -31.04 -26.81
N THR A 490 58.96 -31.84 -27.33
CA THR A 490 58.07 -31.52 -28.45
C THR A 490 56.67 -31.04 -28.05
N THR A 491 56.23 -31.23 -26.80
CA THR A 491 54.87 -30.87 -26.35
C THR A 491 54.81 -29.99 -25.10
N GLY A 492 55.96 -29.68 -24.49
CA GLY A 492 56.03 -28.97 -23.21
C GLY A 492 56.28 -27.48 -23.27
N TYR A 493 56.31 -26.86 -22.09
CA TYR A 493 56.45 -25.42 -21.92
C TYR A 493 57.63 -25.06 -21.02
N THR A 494 58.27 -23.92 -21.23
CA THR A 494 59.13 -23.27 -20.24
C THR A 494 58.42 -22.02 -19.75
N LEU A 495 57.88 -22.07 -18.54
CA LEU A 495 57.04 -21.02 -17.97
C LEU A 495 57.83 -20.14 -17.00
N GLN A 496 57.57 -18.83 -17.06
CA GLN A 496 58.08 -17.82 -16.12
C GLN A 496 57.17 -17.70 -14.88
N ALA A 497 57.35 -16.65 -14.08
CA ALA A 497 56.49 -16.38 -12.94
C ALA A 497 55.04 -16.08 -13.42
N PRO A 498 54.02 -16.71 -12.81
CA PRO A 498 52.62 -16.44 -13.11
C PRO A 498 52.15 -15.13 -12.46
N VAL A 499 51.07 -14.58 -13.01
CA VAL A 499 50.27 -13.51 -12.40
C VAL A 499 48.80 -13.94 -12.39
N ALA A 500 48.04 -13.43 -11.42
CA ALA A 500 46.64 -13.78 -11.25
C ALA A 500 45.76 -12.52 -11.19
N THR A 501 44.60 -12.58 -11.83
CA THR A 501 43.56 -11.55 -11.83
C THR A 501 42.30 -12.11 -12.49
N ASP A 502 41.12 -11.53 -12.26
CA ASP A 502 39.87 -11.94 -12.92
C ASP A 502 39.83 -11.36 -14.34
N LEU A 503 40.10 -12.17 -15.37
CA LEU A 503 40.24 -11.69 -16.76
C LEU A 503 38.90 -11.58 -17.50
N ASN A 504 37.86 -12.21 -16.98
CA ASN A 504 36.55 -12.33 -17.64
C ASN A 504 35.39 -11.78 -16.79
N ALA A 505 35.69 -11.18 -15.64
CA ALA A 505 34.75 -10.63 -14.67
C ALA A 505 33.76 -11.66 -14.10
N ASP A 506 34.19 -12.93 -13.96
CA ASP A 506 33.36 -14.01 -13.41
C ASP A 506 33.46 -14.17 -11.88
N GLY A 507 34.28 -13.33 -11.24
CA GLY A 507 34.52 -13.32 -9.80
C GLY A 507 35.63 -14.27 -9.34
N ARG A 508 36.25 -15.03 -10.26
CA ARG A 508 37.39 -15.90 -9.97
C ARG A 508 38.65 -15.34 -10.64
N SER A 509 39.78 -15.54 -9.97
CA SER A 509 41.10 -15.19 -10.48
C SER A 509 41.57 -16.22 -11.50
N ASP A 510 41.78 -15.78 -12.73
CA ASP A 510 42.48 -16.51 -13.76
C ASP A 510 43.99 -16.34 -13.59
N ILE A 511 44.78 -17.12 -14.35
CA ILE A 511 46.24 -17.09 -14.29
C ILE A 511 46.81 -16.87 -15.67
N ALA A 512 47.75 -15.95 -15.80
CA ALA A 512 48.48 -15.69 -17.04
C ALA A 512 49.99 -15.90 -16.82
N VAL A 513 50.63 -16.60 -17.75
CA VAL A 513 52.05 -16.98 -17.65
C VAL A 513 52.75 -16.86 -18.99
N TYR A 514 53.75 -15.98 -19.07
CA TYR A 514 54.63 -15.96 -20.23
C TYR A 514 55.59 -17.15 -20.23
N GLY A 515 55.95 -17.62 -21.42
CA GLY A 515 56.89 -18.71 -21.55
C GLY A 515 57.29 -18.97 -22.99
N THR A 516 57.87 -20.14 -23.21
CA THR A 516 58.08 -20.69 -24.55
C THR A 516 57.48 -22.08 -24.66
N ASN A 517 57.00 -22.43 -25.85
CA ASN A 517 56.62 -23.81 -26.15
C ASN A 517 57.85 -24.65 -26.50
N ALA A 518 57.62 -25.93 -26.78
CA ALA A 518 58.61 -26.90 -27.25
C ALA A 518 59.46 -26.42 -28.44
N ALA A 519 58.84 -25.71 -29.40
CA ALA A 519 59.50 -25.13 -30.55
C ALA A 519 60.26 -23.82 -30.23
N LYS A 520 60.41 -23.49 -28.94
CA LYS A 520 60.98 -22.24 -28.42
C LYS A 520 60.25 -20.98 -28.88
N GLN A 521 59.01 -21.12 -29.36
CA GLN A 521 58.20 -19.96 -29.73
C GLN A 521 57.70 -19.27 -28.45
N PRO A 522 57.77 -17.93 -28.39
CA PRO A 522 57.24 -17.15 -27.27
C PRO A 522 55.72 -17.28 -27.18
N ILE A 523 55.22 -17.62 -25.99
CA ILE A 523 53.81 -17.82 -25.73
C ILE A 523 53.34 -17.08 -24.46
N LEU A 524 52.04 -16.85 -24.43
CA LEU A 524 51.27 -16.58 -23.22
C LEU A 524 50.32 -17.75 -22.99
N LEU A 525 50.48 -18.43 -21.86
CA LEU A 525 49.58 -19.47 -21.39
C LEU A 525 48.61 -18.83 -20.38
N THR A 526 47.32 -18.89 -20.68
CA THR A 526 46.25 -18.41 -19.80
C THR A 526 45.47 -19.61 -19.27
N LEU A 527 45.22 -19.65 -17.97
CA LEU A 527 44.39 -20.62 -17.28
C LEU A 527 43.16 -19.89 -16.74
N PHE A 528 42.00 -20.15 -17.33
CA PHE A 528 40.73 -19.59 -16.88
C PHE A 528 40.13 -20.47 -15.78
N ALA A 529 39.78 -19.87 -14.63
CA ALA A 529 39.23 -20.57 -13.49
C ALA A 529 37.75 -20.95 -13.73
N ASN A 530 37.43 -22.23 -13.56
CA ASN A 530 36.06 -22.72 -13.65
C ASN A 530 35.39 -22.77 -12.27
N ALA A 531 34.06 -22.79 -12.25
CA ALA A 531 33.27 -22.87 -11.02
C ALA A 531 33.50 -24.12 -10.17
N ASP A 532 34.04 -25.20 -10.75
CA ASP A 532 34.41 -26.43 -10.04
C ASP A 532 35.85 -26.38 -9.49
N GLY A 533 36.54 -25.25 -9.65
CA GLY A 533 37.92 -25.02 -9.26
C GLY A 533 38.96 -25.62 -10.23
N THR A 534 38.55 -26.21 -11.36
CA THR A 534 39.48 -26.61 -12.43
C THR A 534 39.86 -25.40 -13.29
N PHE A 535 40.82 -25.57 -14.20
CA PHE A 535 41.23 -24.51 -15.13
C PHE A 535 41.14 -24.93 -16.59
N ARG A 536 40.56 -24.07 -17.42
CA ARG A 536 40.60 -24.18 -18.88
C ARG A 536 41.85 -23.47 -19.42
N GLN A 537 42.68 -24.19 -20.15
CA GLN A 537 43.90 -23.64 -20.73
C GLN A 537 43.66 -23.00 -22.10
N GLN A 538 44.32 -21.86 -22.36
CA GLN A 538 44.46 -21.22 -23.65
C GLN A 538 45.92 -20.82 -23.88
N VAL A 539 46.39 -20.89 -25.12
CA VAL A 539 47.76 -20.52 -25.49
C VAL A 539 47.73 -19.57 -26.68
N ALA A 540 48.44 -18.45 -26.58
CA ALA A 540 48.63 -17.49 -27.66
C ALA A 540 50.12 -17.25 -27.92
N THR A 541 50.48 -16.95 -29.17
CA THR A 541 51.83 -16.48 -29.50
C THR A 541 51.98 -15.00 -29.15
N VAL A 542 53.12 -14.61 -28.62
CA VAL A 542 53.39 -13.22 -28.19
C VAL A 542 54.75 -12.73 -28.69
N PRO A 543 55.02 -11.41 -28.72
CA PRO A 543 56.34 -10.91 -29.02
C PRO A 543 57.41 -11.48 -28.08
N ALA A 544 58.55 -11.89 -28.63
CA ALA A 544 59.63 -12.54 -27.88
C ALA A 544 60.14 -11.71 -26.69
N ALA A 545 60.12 -10.37 -26.81
CA ALA A 545 60.56 -9.46 -25.77
C ALA A 545 59.75 -9.61 -24.46
N LEU A 546 58.47 -9.96 -24.55
CA LEU A 546 57.58 -10.05 -23.38
C LEU A 546 57.90 -11.26 -22.49
N VAL A 547 58.46 -12.33 -23.05
CA VAL A 547 58.79 -13.55 -22.30
C VAL A 547 59.84 -13.31 -21.23
N ALA A 548 60.77 -12.38 -21.45
CA ALA A 548 61.77 -11.99 -20.46
C ALA A 548 61.31 -10.80 -19.58
N GLY A 549 60.07 -10.34 -19.77
CA GLY A 549 59.52 -9.18 -19.09
C GLY A 549 59.10 -9.46 -17.64
N ARG A 550 58.94 -8.39 -16.87
CA ARG A 550 58.28 -8.41 -15.56
C ARG A 550 56.82 -8.08 -15.75
N VAL A 551 55.95 -9.05 -15.51
CA VAL A 551 54.51 -8.93 -15.71
C VAL A 551 53.79 -8.74 -14.38
N VAL A 552 52.73 -7.93 -14.40
CA VAL A 552 51.70 -7.77 -13.35
C VAL A 552 50.33 -7.77 -14.00
N ALA A 553 49.29 -8.08 -13.24
CA ALA A 553 47.93 -8.18 -13.74
C ALA A 553 46.91 -7.46 -12.84
N GLY A 554 46.01 -6.69 -13.44
CA GLY A 554 44.99 -5.90 -12.75
C GLY A 554 44.20 -5.04 -13.73
N ASP A 555 43.02 -4.57 -13.34
CA ASP A 555 42.13 -3.78 -14.20
C ASP A 555 42.64 -2.34 -14.33
N VAL A 556 43.41 -2.05 -15.38
CA VAL A 556 43.93 -0.70 -15.62
C VAL A 556 43.01 0.12 -16.54
N THR A 557 41.94 -0.50 -17.06
CA THR A 557 40.98 0.15 -17.95
C THR A 557 39.74 0.66 -17.22
N GLY A 558 39.41 0.06 -16.08
CA GLY A 558 38.20 0.30 -15.27
C GLY A 558 36.97 -0.46 -15.78
N ASP A 559 37.16 -1.53 -16.57
CA ASP A 559 36.07 -2.33 -17.14
C ASP A 559 35.70 -3.56 -16.29
N ARG A 560 36.37 -3.73 -15.15
CA ARG A 560 36.32 -4.85 -14.20
C ARG A 560 36.91 -6.15 -14.72
N LYS A 561 37.71 -6.11 -15.80
CA LYS A 561 38.49 -7.24 -16.30
C LYS A 561 39.97 -6.96 -16.10
N GLY A 562 40.71 -8.00 -15.75
CA GLY A 562 42.14 -7.89 -15.53
C GLY A 562 42.92 -7.72 -16.82
N ASP A 563 43.88 -6.79 -16.82
CA ASP A 563 44.80 -6.53 -17.91
C ASP A 563 46.22 -6.98 -17.55
N LEU A 564 47.09 -7.18 -18.54
CA LEU A 564 48.52 -7.41 -18.30
C LEU A 564 49.37 -6.18 -18.59
N VAL A 565 50.13 -5.76 -17.59
CA VAL A 565 51.18 -4.74 -17.76
C VAL A 565 52.54 -5.43 -17.68
N THR A 566 53.33 -5.32 -18.74
CA THR A 566 54.63 -5.98 -18.87
C THR A 566 55.76 -4.97 -19.07
N PHE A 567 56.75 -5.02 -18.19
CA PHE A 567 57.97 -4.22 -18.31
C PHE A 567 59.09 -5.02 -18.98
N VAL A 568 59.67 -4.49 -20.05
CA VAL A 568 60.80 -5.09 -20.77
C VAL A 568 61.96 -4.11 -20.91
N GLN A 569 63.19 -4.62 -20.97
CA GLN A 569 64.36 -3.80 -21.24
C GLN A 569 64.65 -3.82 -22.73
N HIS A 570 64.46 -2.68 -23.40
CA HIS A 570 64.82 -2.50 -24.80
C HIS A 570 66.25 -1.97 -24.93
N ALA A 571 66.95 -2.39 -25.99
CA ALA A 571 68.34 -2.01 -26.23
C ALA A 571 68.53 -0.50 -26.43
N THR A 572 67.61 0.15 -27.15
CA THR A 572 67.71 1.58 -27.51
C THR A 572 66.68 2.47 -26.84
N LYS A 573 65.58 1.92 -26.32
CA LYS A 573 64.46 2.68 -25.73
C LYS A 573 64.48 2.65 -24.20
N GLY A 574 65.44 1.94 -23.59
CA GLY A 574 65.49 1.72 -22.15
C GLY A 574 64.35 0.82 -21.68
N ALA A 575 63.82 1.07 -20.48
CA ALA A 575 62.65 0.34 -20.00
C ALA A 575 61.42 0.68 -20.86
N GLN A 576 60.63 -0.32 -21.22
CA GLN A 576 59.35 -0.18 -21.89
C GLN A 576 58.25 -0.82 -21.06
N MET A 577 57.04 -0.26 -21.15
CA MET A 577 55.80 -0.83 -20.63
C MET A 577 54.89 -1.21 -21.79
N TRP A 578 54.40 -2.45 -21.77
CA TRP A 578 53.44 -2.99 -22.72
C TRP A 578 52.15 -3.34 -21.99
N LEU A 579 51.00 -3.02 -22.59
CA LEU A 579 49.67 -3.36 -22.09
C LEU A 579 49.01 -4.37 -23.02
N ALA A 580 48.53 -5.47 -22.48
CA ALA A 580 47.62 -6.37 -23.16
C ALA A 580 46.28 -6.33 -22.43
N VAL A 581 45.23 -5.84 -23.09
CA VAL A 581 43.90 -5.67 -22.49
C VAL A 581 43.19 -7.01 -22.40
N GLY A 582 42.58 -7.30 -21.26
CA GLY A 582 41.86 -8.55 -20.97
C GLY A 582 40.51 -8.67 -21.69
N GLY A 583 39.96 -9.87 -21.69
CA GLY A 583 38.67 -10.16 -22.30
C GLY A 583 38.29 -11.64 -22.28
N ASP A 584 37.04 -11.93 -22.62
CA ASP A 584 36.43 -13.27 -22.48
C ASP A 584 37.14 -14.36 -23.30
N SER A 585 37.83 -13.95 -24.36
CA SER A 585 38.59 -14.83 -25.27
C SER A 585 40.10 -14.72 -25.08
N GLY A 586 40.57 -14.14 -23.98
CA GLY A 586 41.98 -13.86 -23.71
C GLY A 586 42.34 -12.40 -23.98
N PHE A 587 43.62 -12.16 -24.27
CA PHE A 587 44.16 -10.81 -24.36
C PHE A 587 44.19 -10.27 -25.79
N ALA A 588 43.93 -8.97 -25.92
CA ALA A 588 44.26 -8.22 -27.13
C ALA A 588 45.77 -8.24 -27.40
N ALA A 589 46.15 -7.96 -28.65
CA ALA A 589 47.56 -7.82 -29.02
C ALA A 589 48.25 -6.77 -28.12
N PRO A 590 49.41 -7.08 -27.49
CA PRO A 590 50.08 -6.14 -26.60
C PRO A 590 50.50 -4.86 -27.32
N VAL A 591 50.29 -3.70 -26.67
CA VAL A 591 50.63 -2.37 -27.19
C VAL A 591 51.65 -1.69 -26.29
N GLU A 592 52.70 -1.10 -26.86
CA GLU A 592 53.66 -0.26 -26.13
C GLU A 592 52.96 1.00 -25.61
N ARG A 593 52.97 1.22 -24.29
CA ARG A 593 52.32 2.36 -23.63
C ARG A 593 53.31 3.43 -23.18
N TRP A 594 54.53 3.02 -22.87
CA TRP A 594 55.54 3.92 -22.32
C TRP A 594 56.94 3.37 -22.57
N SER A 595 57.91 4.26 -22.74
CA SER A 595 59.33 3.91 -22.73
C SER A 595 60.19 5.04 -22.17
N ASN A 596 61.34 4.68 -21.58
CA ASN A 596 62.28 5.66 -21.02
C ASN A 596 63.73 5.14 -21.03
N THR A 597 64.60 5.84 -21.75
CA THR A 597 66.02 5.52 -21.92
C THR A 597 66.85 5.68 -20.65
N GLY A 598 66.42 6.55 -19.72
CA GLY A 598 67.07 6.78 -18.43
C GLY A 598 66.78 5.70 -17.39
N VAL A 599 65.91 4.74 -17.69
CA VAL A 599 65.44 3.72 -16.75
C VAL A 599 65.99 2.36 -17.14
N LYS A 600 66.74 1.75 -16.23
CA LYS A 600 67.26 0.40 -16.37
C LYS A 600 66.47 -0.54 -15.48
N LEU A 601 65.83 -1.57 -16.06
CA LEU A 601 65.11 -2.56 -15.27
C LEU A 601 66.02 -3.35 -14.32
N ALA A 602 67.31 -3.44 -14.61
CA ALA A 602 68.31 -4.00 -13.69
C ALA A 602 68.42 -3.22 -12.37
N GLU A 603 68.03 -1.95 -12.35
CA GLU A 603 67.98 -1.09 -11.17
C GLU A 603 66.55 -0.92 -10.62
N ALA A 604 65.62 -1.78 -11.05
CA ALA A 604 64.25 -1.86 -10.56
C ALA A 604 63.99 -3.22 -9.92
N GLY A 605 63.08 -3.28 -8.96
CA GLY A 605 62.52 -4.48 -8.36
C GLY A 605 61.35 -5.05 -9.16
N THR A 606 60.62 -5.98 -8.57
CA THR A 606 59.40 -6.49 -9.19
C THR A 606 58.30 -5.43 -9.10
N PRO A 607 57.57 -5.12 -10.20
CA PRO A 607 56.36 -4.31 -10.13
C PRO A 607 55.28 -4.97 -9.26
N VAL A 608 54.40 -4.14 -8.70
CA VAL A 608 53.11 -4.54 -8.11
C VAL A 608 52.01 -3.66 -8.66
N ILE A 609 50.77 -4.10 -8.56
CA ILE A 609 49.61 -3.45 -9.17
C ILE A 609 48.43 -3.46 -8.20
N GLY A 610 47.60 -2.44 -8.25
CA GLY A 610 46.39 -2.31 -7.45
C GLY A 610 45.80 -0.91 -7.55
N ASP A 611 44.58 -0.73 -7.06
CA ASP A 611 43.92 0.57 -7.00
C ASP A 611 44.44 1.36 -5.77
N PHE A 612 45.52 2.12 -5.96
CA PHE A 612 46.18 2.87 -4.89
C PHE A 612 45.46 4.20 -4.61
N ASP A 613 44.77 4.76 -5.61
CA ASP A 613 44.15 6.08 -5.52
C ASP A 613 42.61 6.08 -5.34
N ARG A 614 42.00 4.89 -5.38
CA ARG A 614 40.58 4.60 -5.20
C ARG A 614 39.69 5.16 -6.32
N ASP A 615 40.18 5.15 -7.55
CA ASP A 615 39.39 5.53 -8.73
C ASP A 615 38.75 4.32 -9.46
N ASN A 616 38.96 3.10 -8.95
CA ASN A 616 38.58 1.80 -9.52
C ASN A 616 39.33 1.40 -10.78
N LYS A 617 40.48 2.02 -11.05
CA LYS A 617 41.49 1.51 -11.96
C LYS A 617 42.70 1.11 -11.15
N ALA A 618 43.52 0.25 -11.72
CA ALA A 618 44.74 -0.20 -11.10
C ALA A 618 45.93 0.63 -11.60
N GLU A 619 46.76 1.05 -10.67
CA GLU A 619 48.04 1.69 -10.94
C GLU A 619 49.17 0.68 -10.71
N VAL A 620 50.31 0.93 -11.33
CA VAL A 620 51.49 0.09 -11.16
C VAL A 620 52.54 0.80 -10.34
N VAL A 621 53.08 0.13 -9.33
CA VAL A 621 54.22 0.62 -8.55
C VAL A 621 55.46 -0.21 -8.85
N ILE A 622 56.58 0.48 -9.13
CA ILE A 622 57.90 -0.12 -9.21
C ILE A 622 58.81 0.49 -8.15
N ILE A 623 59.36 -0.38 -7.30
CA ILE A 623 60.49 -0.02 -6.42
C ILE A 623 61.76 -0.03 -7.25
N ARG A 624 62.58 1.02 -7.13
CA ARG A 624 63.81 1.18 -7.90
C ARG A 624 64.94 1.74 -7.05
N LYS A 625 66.16 1.60 -7.55
CA LYS A 625 67.34 2.27 -7.02
C LYS A 625 67.17 3.78 -7.15
N LYS A 626 67.19 4.48 -6.02
CA LYS A 626 67.22 5.95 -5.99
C LYS A 626 68.64 6.45 -5.79
N THR A 627 69.35 5.85 -4.84
CA THR A 627 70.80 6.06 -4.64
C THR A 627 71.48 4.71 -4.40
N ALA A 628 72.77 4.70 -4.06
CA ALA A 628 73.48 3.48 -3.67
C ALA A 628 72.91 2.81 -2.40
N THR A 629 72.23 3.57 -1.53
CA THR A 629 71.76 3.09 -0.22
C THR A 629 70.27 3.32 0.03
N THR A 630 69.54 3.83 -0.95
CA THR A 630 68.09 4.09 -0.84
C THR A 630 67.32 3.63 -2.07
N ALA A 631 66.07 3.25 -1.84
CA ALA A 631 65.08 2.92 -2.84
C ALA A 631 64.06 4.06 -3.00
N GLY A 632 63.46 4.16 -4.18
CA GLY A 632 62.29 4.99 -4.45
C GLY A 632 61.16 4.14 -5.03
N ALA A 633 59.91 4.54 -4.83
CA ALA A 633 58.78 3.94 -5.50
C ALA A 633 58.21 4.91 -6.54
N TRP A 634 58.17 4.43 -7.78
CA TRP A 634 57.47 5.09 -8.87
C TRP A 634 56.08 4.51 -9.01
N LEU A 635 55.08 5.38 -9.04
CA LEU A 635 53.70 5.03 -9.34
C LEU A 635 53.40 5.46 -10.77
N PHE A 636 52.91 4.51 -11.56
CA PHE A 636 52.44 4.67 -12.93
C PHE A 636 50.92 4.60 -12.94
N ASP A 637 50.31 5.59 -13.54
CA ASP A 637 48.86 5.77 -13.62
C ASP A 637 48.50 6.12 -15.08
N ASN A 638 47.20 6.14 -15.40
CA ASN A 638 46.68 6.49 -16.72
C ASN A 638 47.22 5.53 -17.79
N ILE A 639 47.42 4.27 -17.39
CA ILE A 639 48.05 3.25 -18.22
C ILE A 639 47.23 3.00 -19.48
N ALA A 640 45.89 2.97 -19.38
CA ALA A 640 44.97 2.73 -20.50
C ALA A 640 44.58 3.98 -21.32
N SER A 641 44.82 5.21 -20.86
CA SER A 641 44.27 6.45 -21.47
C SER A 641 45.09 7.11 -22.60
N GLY A 642 46.20 6.49 -23.02
CA GLY A 642 47.02 6.90 -24.17
C GLY A 642 48.30 7.67 -23.81
N THR A 643 48.35 8.29 -22.64
CA THR A 643 49.58 8.89 -22.06
C THR A 643 49.76 8.36 -20.64
N VAL A 644 50.81 7.57 -20.42
CA VAL A 644 51.14 7.05 -19.08
C VAL A 644 51.74 8.15 -18.22
N SER A 645 51.07 8.47 -17.12
CA SER A 645 51.57 9.37 -16.08
C SER A 645 52.44 8.58 -15.11
N PHE A 646 53.58 9.11 -14.69
CA PHE A 646 54.38 8.46 -13.64
C PHE A 646 55.14 9.48 -12.79
N ALA A 647 55.27 9.20 -11.50
CA ALA A 647 56.01 10.05 -10.57
C ALA A 647 56.62 9.24 -9.42
N GLU A 648 57.68 9.77 -8.82
CA GLU A 648 58.18 9.24 -7.54
C GLU A 648 57.25 9.65 -6.41
N LYS A 649 56.60 8.66 -5.79
CA LYS A 649 55.59 8.86 -4.75
C LYS A 649 56.05 8.44 -3.36
N TRP A 650 57.21 7.79 -3.27
CA TRP A 650 57.79 7.35 -2.00
C TRP A 650 59.30 7.17 -2.09
N ALA A 651 59.98 7.34 -0.97
CA ALA A 651 61.41 7.04 -0.82
C ALA A 651 61.66 6.33 0.50
N SER A 652 62.58 5.36 0.48
CA SER A 652 62.94 4.59 1.66
C SER A 652 63.78 5.41 2.64
N PRO A 653 63.83 4.99 3.92
CA PRO A 653 64.90 5.38 4.82
C PRO A 653 66.30 5.03 4.27
N ALA A 654 67.34 5.56 4.92
CA ALA A 654 68.73 5.20 4.61
C ALA A 654 69.01 3.71 4.84
N ALA A 655 69.97 3.15 4.08
CA ALA A 655 70.39 1.74 4.13
C ALA A 655 69.30 0.73 3.70
N TRP A 656 68.37 1.16 2.86
CA TRP A 656 67.37 0.30 2.21
C TRP A 656 67.67 0.27 0.73
N THR A 657 68.44 -0.73 0.30
CA THR A 657 68.68 -0.95 -1.12
C THR A 657 67.45 -1.57 -1.77
N PHE A 658 67.15 -1.18 -3.01
CA PHE A 658 65.93 -1.64 -3.71
C PHE A 658 65.88 -3.16 -3.88
N ASP A 659 67.04 -3.82 -4.04
CA ASP A 659 67.19 -5.26 -4.22
C ASP A 659 66.95 -6.06 -2.92
N ALA A 660 66.89 -5.39 -1.77
CA ALA A 660 66.51 -5.98 -0.50
C ALA A 660 64.98 -5.96 -0.26
N LEU A 661 64.20 -5.32 -1.14
CA LEU A 661 62.76 -5.12 -0.96
C LEU A 661 61.96 -6.01 -1.91
N SER A 662 61.04 -6.79 -1.34
CA SER A 662 60.04 -7.56 -2.08
C SER A 662 58.65 -6.99 -1.80
N PRO A 663 58.10 -6.17 -2.71
CA PRO A 663 56.78 -5.56 -2.52
C PRO A 663 55.63 -6.55 -2.74
N VAL A 664 54.52 -6.28 -2.06
CA VAL A 664 53.20 -6.88 -2.23
C VAL A 664 52.18 -5.74 -2.21
N ALA A 665 51.14 -5.84 -3.03
CA ALA A 665 50.04 -4.90 -3.06
C ALA A 665 48.81 -5.53 -2.38
N THR A 666 48.29 -4.90 -1.33
CA THR A 666 47.08 -5.34 -0.63
C THR A 666 46.54 -4.20 0.22
N ASP A 667 45.22 -4.05 0.33
CA ASP A 667 44.59 -3.17 1.32
C ASP A 667 44.79 -3.77 2.73
N VAL A 668 45.52 -3.06 3.60
CA VAL A 668 45.83 -3.52 4.96
C VAL A 668 44.97 -2.88 6.05
N ASN A 669 44.13 -1.90 5.73
CA ASN A 669 43.37 -1.11 6.71
C ASN A 669 41.86 -1.04 6.42
N GLY A 670 41.40 -1.51 5.27
CA GLY A 670 40.01 -1.55 4.85
C GLY A 670 39.48 -0.23 4.28
N ASP A 671 40.35 0.70 3.88
CA ASP A 671 39.95 2.00 3.31
C ASP A 671 39.68 1.97 1.79
N ALA A 672 39.77 0.77 1.21
CA ALA A 672 39.63 0.47 -0.22
C ALA A 672 40.69 1.12 -1.12
N ARG A 673 41.82 1.56 -0.55
CA ARG A 673 43.05 1.79 -1.29
C ARG A 673 43.96 0.59 -1.08
N VAL A 674 44.55 0.11 -2.16
CA VAL A 674 45.59 -0.90 -2.08
C VAL A 674 46.84 -0.27 -1.48
N ASP A 675 47.47 -0.92 -0.51
CA ASP A 675 48.71 -0.45 0.13
C ASP A 675 49.93 -1.22 -0.37
N LEU A 676 51.12 -0.71 -0.05
CA LEU A 676 52.37 -1.41 -0.28
C LEU A 676 52.85 -2.10 1.00
N VAL A 677 53.01 -3.41 0.94
CA VAL A 677 53.68 -4.20 1.98
C VAL A 677 55.04 -4.66 1.47
N LEU A 678 56.11 -4.29 2.16
CA LEU A 678 57.49 -4.53 1.79
C LEU A 678 58.10 -5.57 2.72
N MET A 679 58.34 -6.77 2.20
CA MET A 679 59.17 -7.73 2.90
C MET A 679 60.64 -7.41 2.61
N ARG A 680 61.39 -7.02 3.65
CA ARG A 680 62.78 -6.55 3.56
C ARG A 680 63.76 -7.62 4.03
N ARG A 681 64.83 -7.81 3.26
CA ARG A 681 66.03 -8.55 3.67
C ARG A 681 66.90 -7.63 4.53
N ASP A 682 66.89 -7.85 5.84
CA ASP A 682 67.70 -7.06 6.78
C ASP A 682 69.16 -7.54 6.79
N ASP A 683 69.36 -8.87 6.75
CA ASP A 683 70.65 -9.53 6.54
C ASP A 683 70.44 -10.91 5.87
N THR A 684 71.47 -11.77 5.83
CA THR A 684 71.40 -13.11 5.22
C THR A 684 70.41 -14.08 5.91
N ALA A 685 70.10 -13.85 7.18
CA ALA A 685 69.24 -14.69 8.01
C ALA A 685 68.31 -13.86 8.93
N LYS A 686 67.91 -12.68 8.47
CA LYS A 686 66.94 -11.81 9.13
C LYS A 686 66.09 -11.10 8.09
N ALA A 687 64.78 -11.07 8.34
CA ALA A 687 63.80 -10.37 7.53
C ALA A 687 62.90 -9.49 8.39
N SER A 688 62.30 -8.50 7.75
CA SER A 688 61.22 -7.70 8.34
C SER A 688 60.11 -7.45 7.33
N VAL A 689 58.93 -7.09 7.82
CA VAL A 689 57.80 -6.61 7.02
C VAL A 689 57.58 -5.16 7.38
N TRP A 690 57.37 -4.33 6.37
CA TRP A 690 57.10 -2.91 6.49
C TRP A 690 55.89 -2.54 5.65
N THR A 691 55.01 -1.73 6.20
CA THR A 691 53.78 -1.29 5.52
C THR A 691 53.90 0.18 5.17
N VAL A 692 53.55 0.50 3.95
CA VAL A 692 53.58 1.82 3.34
C VAL A 692 52.17 2.09 2.83
N ARG A 693 51.36 2.76 3.64
CA ARG A 693 49.94 2.97 3.33
C ARG A 693 49.77 3.95 2.18
N ALA A 694 48.84 3.68 1.29
CA ALA A 694 48.43 4.60 0.26
C ALA A 694 47.64 5.76 0.88
N LYS A 695 47.73 6.91 0.21
CA LYS A 695 46.92 8.09 0.52
C LYS A 695 46.68 8.86 -0.77
N SER A 696 45.81 9.85 -0.71
CA SER A 696 45.60 10.76 -1.84
C SER A 696 46.94 11.32 -2.34
N GLY A 697 47.29 11.00 -3.58
CA GLY A 697 48.47 11.49 -4.27
C GLY A 697 49.81 10.83 -3.92
N GLY A 698 49.88 9.79 -3.09
CA GLY A 698 51.13 9.08 -2.79
C GLY A 698 51.06 8.09 -1.62
N PHE A 699 52.15 8.00 -0.86
CA PHE A 699 52.28 7.02 0.21
C PHE A 699 52.74 7.63 1.54
N ASP A 700 52.36 6.99 2.65
CA ASP A 700 52.84 7.31 3.99
C ASP A 700 54.26 6.79 4.27
N PRO A 701 54.92 7.27 5.34
CA PRO A 701 56.15 6.65 5.82
C PRO A 701 55.95 5.17 6.20
N ALA A 702 57.02 4.38 6.05
CA ALA A 702 56.98 2.95 6.36
C ALA A 702 56.86 2.68 7.87
N VAL A 703 55.97 1.76 8.24
CA VAL A 703 55.79 1.26 9.61
C VAL A 703 56.15 -0.22 9.66
N GLN A 704 56.86 -0.69 10.70
CA GLN A 704 57.28 -2.08 10.85
C GLN A 704 56.29 -2.89 11.69
N PRO A 705 55.35 -3.65 11.10
CA PRO A 705 54.50 -4.59 11.84
C PRO A 705 55.27 -5.79 12.39
N TRP A 706 56.37 -6.21 11.74
CA TRP A 706 57.03 -7.47 12.08
C TRP A 706 58.52 -7.50 11.72
N THR A 707 59.29 -8.21 12.55
CA THR A 707 60.69 -8.58 12.27
C THR A 707 60.98 -9.97 12.82
N SER A 708 61.77 -10.75 12.10
CA SER A 708 62.25 -12.05 12.57
C SER A 708 63.39 -11.90 13.58
N ALA A 709 63.52 -12.84 14.51
CA ALA A 709 64.77 -13.04 15.23
C ALA A 709 65.92 -13.37 14.26
N LYS A 710 67.15 -13.00 14.61
CA LYS A 710 68.33 -13.32 13.79
C LYS A 710 68.48 -14.85 13.69
N GLY A 711 68.70 -15.36 12.49
CA GLY A 711 68.77 -16.80 12.20
C GLY A 711 67.42 -17.46 11.92
N ALA A 712 66.30 -16.80 12.21
CA ALA A 712 64.97 -17.40 12.10
C ALA A 712 64.36 -17.32 10.69
N TRP A 713 64.81 -16.39 9.84
CA TRP A 713 64.24 -16.20 8.51
C TRP A 713 65.29 -15.89 7.45
N ARG A 714 65.33 -16.67 6.37
CA ARG A 714 66.23 -16.43 5.23
C ARG A 714 65.44 -16.01 3.99
N MET A 715 65.64 -14.78 3.55
CA MET A 715 64.93 -14.26 2.37
C MET A 715 65.23 -15.02 1.07
N ALA A 716 66.44 -15.56 0.92
CA ALA A 716 66.80 -16.38 -0.25
C ALA A 716 65.87 -17.60 -0.44
N ASN A 717 65.31 -18.10 0.66
CA ASN A 717 64.42 -19.27 0.67
C ASN A 717 62.95 -18.91 0.68
N THR A 718 62.62 -17.63 0.48
CA THR A 718 61.25 -17.12 0.50
C THR A 718 60.77 -16.86 -0.92
N ARG A 719 59.52 -17.22 -1.21
CA ARG A 719 58.77 -16.81 -2.40
C ARG A 719 57.44 -16.25 -1.94
N ILE A 720 57.21 -14.97 -2.21
CA ILE A 720 55.99 -14.28 -1.77
C ILE A 720 54.91 -14.51 -2.82
N ALA A 721 53.70 -14.84 -2.38
CA ALA A 721 52.54 -14.93 -3.24
C ALA A 721 52.18 -13.52 -3.70
N ARG A 722 52.27 -13.28 -5.01
CA ARG A 722 52.00 -11.98 -5.62
C ARG A 722 50.59 -11.86 -6.11
#